data_AF-A0A517M7T9-F1
#
_entry.id   AF-A0A517M7T9-F1
#
_cell.length_a   1.000
_cell.length_b   1.000
_cell.length_c   1.000
_cell.angle_alpha   90.00
_cell.angle_beta   90.00
_cell.angle_gamma   90.00
#
_symmetry.space_group_name_H-M   'P 1'
#
loop_
_entity.id
_entity.type
_entity.pdbx_description
1 polymer ?
#
loop_
_entity_poly.entity_id
_entity_poly.type
_entity_poly.pdbx_seq_one_letter_code
_entity_poly.pdbx_strand_id
1 'polypeptide(L)'
;MIENPTSHREETSEACEAPDIAAHLQLVRQQLLSARGDQKHWTGRLAASSLSTATAISALSVFSRVGDDELAVSARDAVAKGLVWLDAAQNEDGGFGDTDRSPSNIASSFLALAAWHLGDDPSSRTEAIARLQKYIDGEGGWAGLKRRYGRDKTFVVPILSNCAIAGLVPWSRVPALPFELAAFPQSMYRFVQMPVVSYAIPALVAIGQARYQHAGTWNPITWLARAATRGKTLDVLQKMQPESGGYLEATPLTSFVLMSLSSIGHAQHPVCRDAVKFLLGSQLPDGSWPIDENLATWITSLSIGALGKSSANELAQFVDDGTLDWLLSCQYHERHPFTGADPGGWGWTDLSGAVPDADDTPAAILAISKIQASVDLDSARRQQLADASFAGVRWLLGLQNRNGGWPTFCRGWGKLPFDRSGSDLSAHAMRALHAWRTSLEGEAGGEPTVEPAELQKIKRDVAAAIERGFAYLQKTQRDDGSWLPLWFGNHDLPDDENPYYGTARVLLAYRELGRDETSACRRGWDFLVKTQNADGGWGGGASVGDWLRQRGLPDRNAETGELISSSVEETAVVVEALSGSGYPPHRATIIEGVRFLCDAVDAGRCEHPWPIGFYFAKLWYHEQLYPLVFTTAALGQAQHVLKPAESSR
;
A
#
# COMPACT_ATOMS: atom_id res chain seq x y z
N MET A 1 18.58 2.49 -64.29
CA MET A 1 19.48 2.88 -63.19
C MET A 1 18.72 3.81 -62.27
N ILE A 2 18.20 3.26 -61.18
CA ILE A 2 17.89 3.84 -59.86
C ILE A 2 17.26 2.64 -59.14
N GLU A 3 18.09 1.89 -58.43
CA GLU A 3 17.67 0.81 -57.54
C GLU A 3 17.46 1.37 -56.14
N ASN A 4 16.40 0.88 -55.51
CA ASN A 4 15.88 1.22 -54.21
C ASN A 4 16.47 0.23 -53.20
N PRO A 5 17.23 0.63 -52.16
CA PRO A 5 17.75 -0.33 -51.21
C PRO A 5 16.76 -0.48 -50.04
N THR A 6 15.79 -1.39 -50.18
CA THR A 6 15.16 -2.03 -49.03
C THR A 6 16.11 -3.09 -48.49
N SER A 7 16.96 -2.72 -47.54
CA SER A 7 17.74 -3.70 -46.77
C SER A 7 16.80 -4.39 -45.78
N HIS A 8 16.33 -5.57 -46.15
CA HIS A 8 15.90 -6.57 -45.19
C HIS A 8 17.09 -6.87 -44.27
N ARG A 9 17.03 -6.45 -43.00
CA ARG A 9 17.80 -7.11 -41.95
C ARG A 9 17.19 -8.49 -41.81
N GLU A 10 17.83 -9.49 -42.39
CA GLU A 10 17.71 -10.85 -41.90
C GLU A 10 18.24 -10.85 -40.47
N GLU A 11 17.32 -10.74 -39.50
CA GLU A 11 17.58 -11.15 -38.12
C GLU A 11 17.85 -12.65 -38.16
N THR A 12 19.13 -13.00 -38.09
CA THR A 12 19.54 -14.35 -37.70
C THR A 12 18.96 -14.62 -36.32
N SER A 13 17.93 -15.46 -36.30
CA SER A 13 17.39 -16.17 -35.15
C SER A 13 18.49 -17.00 -34.46
N GLU A 14 19.36 -16.36 -33.69
CA GLU A 14 19.83 -17.00 -32.46
C GLU A 14 18.58 -17.15 -31.60
N ALA A 15 18.08 -18.39 -31.50
CA ALA A 15 16.95 -18.69 -30.64
C ALA A 15 17.33 -18.21 -29.24
N CYS A 16 16.64 -17.18 -28.77
CA CYS A 16 16.77 -16.66 -27.42
C CYS A 16 16.36 -17.79 -26.45
N GLU A 17 17.34 -18.59 -26.01
CA GLU A 17 17.10 -19.70 -25.08
C GLU A 17 16.64 -19.12 -23.74
N ALA A 18 15.58 -19.71 -23.19
CA ALA A 18 15.07 -19.29 -21.90
C ALA A 18 16.07 -19.66 -20.80
N PRO A 19 16.29 -18.80 -19.79
CA PRO A 19 17.18 -19.12 -18.68
C PRO A 19 16.64 -20.32 -17.86
N ASP A 20 17.48 -20.92 -17.02
CA ASP A 20 17.02 -21.97 -16.09
C ASP A 20 16.15 -21.36 -14.99
N ILE A 21 14.84 -21.32 -15.22
CA ILE A 21 13.86 -20.76 -14.27
C ILE A 21 13.76 -21.62 -13.00
N ALA A 22 14.02 -22.94 -13.08
CA ALA A 22 13.72 -23.85 -11.98
C ALA A 22 14.60 -23.61 -10.76
N ALA A 23 15.91 -23.42 -10.96
CA ALA A 23 16.84 -23.14 -9.86
C ALA A 23 16.54 -21.81 -9.17
N HIS A 24 16.36 -20.73 -9.94
CA HIS A 24 16.04 -19.40 -9.41
C HIS A 24 14.69 -19.37 -8.68
N LEU A 25 13.66 -20.03 -9.26
CA LEU A 25 12.35 -20.17 -8.63
C LEU A 25 12.42 -20.93 -7.30
N GLN A 26 13.22 -22.00 -7.23
CA GLN A 26 13.42 -22.75 -5.99
C GLN A 26 14.08 -21.89 -4.92
N LEU A 27 15.09 -21.10 -5.28
CA LEU A 27 15.82 -20.23 -4.35
C LEU A 27 14.92 -19.11 -3.79
N VAL A 28 14.22 -18.36 -4.65
CA VAL A 28 13.35 -17.27 -4.20
C VAL A 28 12.16 -17.80 -3.38
N ARG A 29 11.64 -18.98 -3.72
CA ARG A 29 10.61 -19.66 -2.93
C ARG A 29 11.13 -20.05 -1.54
N GLN A 30 12.36 -20.56 -1.45
CA GLN A 30 12.97 -20.87 -0.16
C GLN A 30 13.15 -19.61 0.69
N GLN A 31 13.64 -18.51 0.10
CA GLN A 31 13.74 -17.22 0.80
C GLN A 31 12.39 -16.72 1.30
N LEU A 32 11.34 -16.81 0.47
CA LEU A 32 9.98 -16.44 0.87
C LEU A 32 9.48 -17.31 2.04
N LEU A 33 9.67 -18.63 1.98
CA LEU A 33 9.28 -19.54 3.06
C LEU A 33 10.09 -19.29 4.34
N SER A 34 11.39 -19.02 4.22
CA SER A 34 12.25 -18.65 5.35
C SER A 34 11.81 -17.34 6.00
N ALA A 35 11.31 -16.37 5.23
CA ALA A 35 10.78 -15.12 5.77
C ALA A 35 9.51 -15.30 6.62
N ARG A 36 8.75 -16.39 6.39
CA ARG A 36 7.66 -16.79 7.30
C ARG A 36 8.18 -17.29 8.65
N GLY A 37 9.30 -18.00 8.63
CA GLY A 37 9.80 -18.75 9.78
C GLY A 37 8.79 -19.78 10.28
N ASP A 38 8.65 -19.87 11.60
CA ASP A 38 7.70 -20.78 12.28
C ASP A 38 6.28 -20.20 12.40
N GLN A 39 6.06 -18.98 11.91
CA GLN A 39 4.74 -18.33 11.94
C GLN A 39 3.77 -19.02 10.96
N LYS A 40 2.48 -18.79 11.18
CA LYS A 40 1.40 -19.29 10.31
C LYS A 40 1.03 -18.30 9.19
N HIS A 41 1.75 -17.19 9.10
CA HIS A 41 1.48 -16.11 8.16
C HIS A 41 2.78 -15.33 7.90
N TRP A 42 2.79 -14.52 6.86
CA TRP A 42 3.91 -13.63 6.55
C TRP A 42 3.58 -12.23 7.06
N THR A 43 4.29 -11.80 8.11
CA THR A 43 4.10 -10.45 8.67
C THR A 43 4.61 -9.35 7.71
N GLY A 44 5.77 -9.60 7.08
CA GLY A 44 6.48 -8.57 6.31
C GLY A 44 7.05 -7.47 7.19
N ARG A 45 7.54 -6.41 6.56
CA ARG A 45 8.02 -5.20 7.24
C ARG A 45 8.01 -4.02 6.29
N LEU A 46 7.42 -2.91 6.75
CA LEU A 46 7.44 -1.65 6.03
C LEU A 46 8.74 -0.88 6.27
N ALA A 47 9.13 -0.10 5.27
CA ALA A 47 10.28 0.79 5.29
C ALA A 47 10.29 1.74 6.50
N ALA A 48 11.49 1.98 7.03
CA ALA A 48 11.73 3.14 7.89
C ALA A 48 11.35 4.43 7.16
N SER A 49 10.68 5.34 7.87
CA SER A 49 10.15 6.57 7.30
C SER A 49 10.59 7.79 8.10
N SER A 50 11.29 8.73 7.47
CA SER A 50 11.69 9.98 8.12
C SER A 50 10.48 10.81 8.54
N LEU A 51 9.41 10.79 7.75
CA LEU A 51 8.13 11.42 8.10
C LEU A 51 7.56 10.84 9.39
N SER A 52 7.43 9.52 9.44
CA SER A 52 6.79 8.82 10.57
C SER A 52 7.64 8.94 11.83
N THR A 53 8.95 8.75 11.70
CA THR A 53 9.94 8.95 12.77
C THR A 53 9.85 10.38 13.33
N ALA A 54 9.82 11.40 12.47
CA ALA A 54 9.70 12.78 12.90
C ALA A 54 8.39 13.08 13.64
N THR A 55 7.26 12.52 13.17
CA THR A 55 5.97 12.67 13.86
C THR A 55 5.95 11.96 15.22
N ALA A 56 6.51 10.76 15.31
CA ALA A 56 6.61 9.99 16.55
C ALA A 56 7.48 10.71 17.59
N ILE A 57 8.66 11.20 17.19
CA ILE A 57 9.53 12.05 18.03
C ILE A 57 8.74 13.24 18.54
N SER A 58 8.10 14.01 17.65
CA SER A 58 7.32 15.19 18.03
C SER A 58 6.25 14.85 19.07
N ALA A 59 5.51 13.75 18.86
CA ALA A 59 4.42 13.36 19.75
C ALA A 59 4.89 12.87 21.11
N LEU A 60 5.89 11.99 21.15
CA LEU A 60 6.47 11.46 22.37
C LEU A 60 7.19 12.53 23.19
N SER A 61 7.84 13.51 22.53
CA SER A 61 8.45 14.66 23.19
C SER A 61 7.41 15.57 23.84
N VAL A 62 6.30 15.86 23.15
CA VAL A 62 5.23 16.70 23.72
C VAL A 62 4.54 15.98 24.89
N PHE A 63 4.33 14.68 24.78
CA PHE A 63 3.77 13.86 25.87
C PHE A 63 4.68 13.83 27.10
N SER A 64 5.97 13.52 26.93
CA SER A 64 6.92 13.33 28.02
C SER A 64 7.34 14.62 28.75
N ARG A 65 7.00 15.80 28.22
CA ARG A 65 7.17 17.10 28.92
C ARG A 65 6.18 17.31 30.07
N VAL A 66 5.07 16.56 30.10
CA VAL A 66 3.96 16.80 31.03
C VAL A 66 3.90 15.75 32.15
N GLY A 67 4.73 14.70 32.09
CA GLY A 67 4.73 13.61 33.06
C GLY A 67 6.10 12.98 33.31
N ASP A 68 6.22 12.33 34.46
CA ASP A 68 7.43 11.62 34.92
C ASP A 68 7.14 10.16 35.29
N ASP A 69 6.04 9.59 34.77
CA ASP A 69 5.75 8.18 34.93
C ASP A 69 6.62 7.30 34.03
N GLU A 70 6.57 5.98 34.25
CA GLU A 70 7.35 5.00 33.48
C GLU A 70 7.12 5.14 31.96
N LEU A 71 5.89 5.42 31.56
CA LEU A 71 5.53 5.62 30.16
C LEU A 71 6.22 6.86 29.56
N ALA A 72 6.31 7.96 30.31
CA ALA A 72 7.06 9.14 29.91
C ALA A 72 8.58 8.88 29.85
N VAL A 73 9.12 8.03 30.73
CA VAL A 73 10.53 7.61 30.67
C VAL A 73 10.81 6.80 29.40
N SER A 74 9.98 5.80 29.10
CA SER A 74 10.09 5.02 27.85
C SER A 74 9.93 5.89 26.60
N ALA A 75 9.02 6.86 26.64
CA ALA A 75 8.86 7.83 25.55
C ALA A 75 10.14 8.66 25.32
N ARG A 76 10.85 9.07 26.37
CA ARG A 76 12.14 9.79 26.24
C ARG A 76 13.24 8.91 25.65
N ASP A 77 13.33 7.65 26.05
CA ASP A 77 14.29 6.69 25.48
C ASP A 77 14.02 6.44 23.98
N ALA A 78 12.75 6.25 23.62
CA ALA A 78 12.35 6.09 22.23
C ALA A 78 12.67 7.35 21.38
N VAL A 79 12.42 8.55 21.92
CA VAL A 79 12.80 9.83 21.29
C VAL A 79 14.31 9.89 21.04
N ALA A 80 15.13 9.52 22.02
CA ALA A 80 16.59 9.56 21.87
C ALA A 80 17.08 8.64 20.73
N LYS A 81 16.55 7.42 20.66
CA LYS A 81 16.84 6.48 19.56
C LYS A 81 16.37 7.01 18.21
N GLY A 82 15.17 7.57 18.16
CA GLY A 82 14.62 8.16 16.94
C GLY A 82 15.42 9.34 16.43
N LEU A 83 15.92 10.20 17.33
CA LEU A 83 16.76 11.34 16.96
C LEU A 83 18.09 10.87 16.36
N VAL A 84 18.74 9.86 16.94
CA VAL A 84 19.98 9.28 16.38
C VAL A 84 19.75 8.80 14.95
N TRP A 85 18.64 8.11 14.70
CA TRP A 85 18.29 7.66 13.36
C TRP A 85 17.98 8.84 12.42
N LEU A 86 17.17 9.80 12.86
CA LEU A 86 16.76 10.95 12.04
C LEU A 86 17.96 11.83 11.66
N ASP A 87 18.95 11.97 12.55
CA ASP A 87 20.19 12.70 12.28
C ASP A 87 21.00 12.05 11.15
N ALA A 88 20.97 10.71 11.05
CA ALA A 88 21.63 9.95 9.99
C ALA A 88 20.83 9.91 8.66
N ALA A 89 19.54 10.22 8.70
CA ALA A 89 18.62 10.10 7.56
C ALA A 89 18.53 11.35 6.66
N GLN A 90 19.25 12.43 6.98
CA GLN A 90 19.23 13.66 6.17
C GLN A 90 19.95 13.42 4.83
N ASN A 91 19.24 13.65 3.72
CA ASN A 91 19.79 13.50 2.37
C ASN A 91 20.90 14.53 2.09
N GLU A 92 21.70 14.29 1.04
CA GLU A 92 22.82 15.16 0.65
C GLU A 92 22.38 16.59 0.31
N ASP A 93 21.16 16.75 -0.23
CA ASP A 93 20.56 18.05 -0.53
C ASP A 93 20.07 18.82 0.71
N GLY A 94 20.16 18.20 1.90
CA GLY A 94 19.72 18.73 3.18
C GLY A 94 18.26 18.43 3.53
N GLY A 95 17.49 17.84 2.62
CA GLY A 95 16.09 17.49 2.85
C GLY A 95 15.90 16.10 3.47
N PHE A 96 14.63 15.66 3.50
CA PHE A 96 14.24 14.33 3.97
C PHE A 96 13.21 13.72 3.03
N GLY A 97 13.36 12.43 2.72
CA GLY A 97 12.40 11.67 1.93
C GLY A 97 11.31 11.00 2.78
N ASP A 98 10.41 10.27 2.13
CA ASP A 98 9.37 9.49 2.81
C ASP A 98 9.87 8.13 3.33
N THR A 99 10.90 7.58 2.67
CA THR A 99 11.64 6.37 3.08
C THR A 99 13.15 6.66 3.15
N ASP A 100 13.92 5.69 3.65
CA ASP A 100 15.39 5.68 3.68
C ASP A 100 16.09 5.70 2.30
N ARG A 101 15.31 5.65 1.21
CA ARG A 101 15.78 5.66 -0.19
C ARG A 101 15.04 6.68 -1.06
N SER A 102 14.09 7.42 -0.48
CA SER A 102 13.26 8.35 -1.24
C SER A 102 13.97 9.70 -1.43
N PRO A 103 13.74 10.38 -2.57
CA PRO A 103 14.19 11.76 -2.74
C PRO A 103 13.55 12.66 -1.68
N SER A 104 14.24 13.75 -1.36
CA SER A 104 13.76 14.74 -0.41
C SER A 104 12.42 15.33 -0.87
N ASN A 105 11.52 15.56 0.08
CA ASN A 105 10.31 16.33 -0.18
C ASN A 105 9.98 17.29 0.96
N ILE A 106 9.29 18.37 0.61
CA ILE A 106 9.01 19.47 1.53
C ILE A 106 8.20 19.06 2.77
N ALA A 107 7.34 18.04 2.68
CA ALA A 107 6.48 17.64 3.79
C ALA A 107 7.30 16.95 4.91
N SER A 108 8.08 15.96 4.53
CA SER A 108 8.98 15.22 5.43
C SER A 108 10.05 16.15 6.02
N SER A 109 10.57 17.10 5.24
CA SER A 109 11.50 18.12 5.71
C SER A 109 10.91 19.03 6.80
N PHE A 110 9.66 19.51 6.67
CA PHE A 110 9.04 20.33 7.72
C PHE A 110 8.80 19.56 9.01
N LEU A 111 8.41 18.29 8.90
CA LEU A 111 8.19 17.42 10.05
C LEU A 111 9.50 17.11 10.77
N ALA A 112 10.57 16.82 10.04
CA ALA A 112 11.91 16.62 10.62
C ALA A 112 12.41 17.87 11.35
N LEU A 113 12.20 19.06 10.78
CA LEU A 113 12.54 20.33 11.46
C LEU A 113 11.76 20.48 12.78
N ALA A 114 10.46 20.21 12.78
CA ALA A 114 9.65 20.25 14.00
C ALA A 114 10.12 19.23 15.04
N ALA A 115 10.48 18.02 14.61
CA ALA A 115 10.98 16.96 15.46
C ALA A 115 12.29 17.34 16.15
N TRP A 116 13.26 17.93 15.43
CA TRP A 116 14.49 18.43 16.04
C TRP A 116 14.26 19.54 17.07
N HIS A 117 13.28 20.42 16.84
CA HIS A 117 12.91 21.47 17.80
C HIS A 117 12.16 20.95 19.04
N LEU A 118 11.47 19.81 18.93
CA LEU A 118 10.70 19.22 20.02
C LEU A 118 11.50 18.17 20.80
N GLY A 119 12.35 17.42 20.12
CA GLY A 119 13.07 16.25 20.62
C GLY A 119 14.16 16.56 21.62
N ASP A 120 14.96 17.58 21.35
CA ASP A 120 16.20 17.89 22.09
C ASP A 120 16.60 19.36 21.86
N ASP A 121 17.72 19.82 22.45
CA ASP A 121 18.28 21.14 22.20
C ASP A 121 18.72 21.29 20.72
N PRO A 122 18.10 22.20 19.94
CA PRO A 122 18.47 22.44 18.54
C PRO A 122 19.92 22.90 18.34
N SER A 123 20.57 23.43 19.38
CA SER A 123 21.95 23.91 19.29
C SER A 123 22.94 22.81 18.85
N SER A 124 22.64 21.56 19.22
CA SER A 124 23.40 20.36 18.84
C SER A 124 23.35 20.04 17.34
N ARG A 125 22.38 20.61 16.60
CA ARG A 125 22.09 20.30 15.18
C ARG A 125 22.16 21.52 14.27
N THR A 126 22.91 22.55 14.69
CA THR A 126 22.95 23.85 14.00
C THR A 126 23.24 23.74 12.49
N GLU A 127 24.23 22.94 12.08
CA GLU A 127 24.58 22.77 10.67
C GLU A 127 23.52 21.99 9.89
N ALA A 128 23.04 20.87 10.44
CA ALA A 128 22.00 20.05 9.81
C ALA A 128 20.69 20.84 9.63
N ILE A 129 20.28 21.64 10.63
CA ILE A 129 19.14 22.55 10.56
C ILE A 129 19.36 23.62 9.47
N ALA A 130 20.56 24.17 9.33
CA ALA A 130 20.86 25.16 8.30
C ALA A 130 20.72 24.57 6.88
N ARG A 131 21.20 23.34 6.65
CA ARG A 131 21.00 22.63 5.38
C ARG A 131 19.52 22.37 5.10
N LEU A 132 18.79 21.92 6.11
CA LEU A 132 17.35 21.65 6.00
C LEU A 132 16.55 22.91 5.68
N GLN A 133 16.86 24.03 6.35
CA GLN A 133 16.20 25.30 6.09
C GLN A 133 16.48 25.78 4.67
N LYS A 134 17.73 25.64 4.19
CA LYS A 134 18.10 25.96 2.80
C LYS A 134 17.29 25.13 1.79
N TYR A 135 17.12 23.83 2.04
CA TYR A 135 16.28 22.97 1.21
C TYR A 135 14.82 23.44 1.21
N ILE A 136 14.24 23.65 2.39
CA ILE A 136 12.85 24.12 2.55
C ILE A 136 12.62 25.45 1.82
N ASP A 137 13.54 26.39 1.95
CA ASP A 137 13.46 27.70 1.30
C ASP A 137 13.59 27.56 -0.23
N GLY A 138 14.45 26.67 -0.71
CA GLY A 138 14.61 26.32 -2.13
C GLY A 138 13.32 25.76 -2.75
N GLU A 139 12.59 24.92 -2.01
CA GLU A 139 11.28 24.39 -2.40
C GLU A 139 10.14 25.43 -2.29
N GLY A 140 10.45 26.66 -1.84
CA GLY A 140 9.50 27.76 -1.69
C GLY A 140 8.70 27.72 -0.39
N GLY A 141 9.21 27.03 0.63
CA GLY A 141 8.67 26.99 1.99
C GLY A 141 7.17 26.73 2.04
N TRP A 142 6.42 27.60 2.71
CA TRP A 142 4.95 27.49 2.78
C TRP A 142 4.21 27.50 1.46
N ALA A 143 4.70 28.24 0.46
CA ALA A 143 4.09 28.19 -0.85
C ALA A 143 4.31 26.81 -1.50
N GLY A 144 5.52 26.24 -1.34
CA GLY A 144 5.85 24.88 -1.77
C GLY A 144 4.95 23.81 -1.17
N LEU A 145 4.76 23.84 0.15
CA LEU A 145 3.93 22.86 0.84
C LEU A 145 2.47 22.90 0.36
N LYS A 146 1.94 24.11 0.13
CA LYS A 146 0.60 24.28 -0.45
C LYS A 146 0.52 23.86 -1.92
N ARG A 147 1.59 24.03 -2.71
CA ARG A 147 1.64 23.53 -4.10
C ARG A 147 1.61 22.01 -4.13
N ARG A 148 2.38 21.32 -3.28
CA ARG A 148 2.45 19.84 -3.23
C ARG A 148 1.09 19.17 -2.98
N TYR A 149 0.31 19.68 -2.03
CA TYR A 149 -0.99 19.10 -1.65
C TYR A 149 -2.20 19.84 -2.27
N GLY A 150 -1.98 20.96 -2.95
CA GLY A 150 -3.02 21.73 -3.62
C GLY A 150 -4.14 22.18 -2.67
N ARG A 151 -5.37 21.72 -2.95
CA ARG A 151 -6.56 22.02 -2.13
C ARG A 151 -6.78 20.99 -1.02
N ASP A 152 -6.00 19.92 -0.97
CA ASP A 152 -6.13 18.89 0.05
C ASP A 152 -5.57 19.40 1.38
N LYS A 153 -6.46 19.58 2.35
CA LYS A 153 -6.12 20.03 3.70
C LYS A 153 -5.74 18.88 4.62
N THR A 154 -5.93 17.63 4.19
CA THR A 154 -5.76 16.43 5.01
C THR A 154 -4.32 16.28 5.51
N PHE A 155 -3.33 16.68 4.71
CA PHE A 155 -1.90 16.65 5.09
C PHE A 155 -1.34 18.00 5.52
N VAL A 156 -1.79 19.09 4.90
CA VAL A 156 -1.26 20.43 5.21
C VAL A 156 -1.59 20.84 6.65
N VAL A 157 -2.80 20.57 7.15
CA VAL A 157 -3.20 21.00 8.49
C VAL A 157 -2.40 20.27 9.59
N PRO A 158 -2.24 18.92 9.57
CA PRO A 158 -1.39 18.22 10.53
C PRO A 158 0.07 18.70 10.55
N ILE A 159 0.69 18.91 9.38
CA ILE A 159 2.08 19.41 9.30
C ILE A 159 2.19 20.79 9.94
N LEU A 160 1.28 21.71 9.59
CA LEU A 160 1.26 23.05 10.18
C LEU A 160 1.02 23.02 11.69
N SER A 161 0.18 22.12 12.16
CA SER A 161 -0.06 21.92 13.60
C SER A 161 1.18 21.42 14.33
N ASN A 162 1.92 20.46 13.77
CA ASN A 162 3.17 20.02 14.35
C ASN A 162 4.20 21.17 14.42
N CYS A 163 4.38 21.91 13.31
CA CYS A 163 5.25 23.08 13.30
C CYS A 163 4.80 24.17 14.30
N ALA A 164 3.49 24.33 14.54
CA ALA A 164 2.98 25.27 15.53
C ALA A 164 3.26 24.82 16.98
N ILE A 165 3.16 23.52 17.25
CA ILE A 165 3.55 22.92 18.54
C ILE A 165 5.06 23.10 18.78
N ALA A 166 5.87 22.97 17.74
CA ALA A 166 7.32 23.24 17.78
C ALA A 166 7.69 24.73 17.89
N GLY A 167 6.71 25.65 17.82
CA GLY A 167 6.96 27.10 17.87
C GLY A 167 7.52 27.70 16.57
N LEU A 168 7.58 26.93 15.48
CA LEU A 168 8.10 27.36 14.18
C LEU A 168 7.11 28.27 13.42
N VAL A 169 5.82 28.12 13.69
CA VAL A 169 4.77 29.00 13.14
C VAL A 169 3.70 29.32 14.18
N PRO A 170 3.05 30.50 14.09
CA PRO A 170 1.93 30.79 14.98
C PRO A 170 0.70 29.95 14.63
N TRP A 171 -0.04 29.51 15.65
CA TRP A 171 -1.31 28.78 15.49
C TRP A 171 -2.32 29.52 14.61
N SER A 172 -2.25 30.85 14.50
CA SER A 172 -3.10 31.63 13.59
C SER A 172 -3.00 31.20 12.12
N ARG A 173 -1.86 30.62 11.69
CA ARG A 173 -1.65 30.10 10.33
C ARG A 173 -2.22 28.71 10.09
N VAL A 174 -2.51 27.94 11.15
CA VAL A 174 -3.11 26.61 11.05
C VAL A 174 -4.60 26.79 10.72
N PRO A 175 -5.12 26.22 9.62
CA PRO A 175 -6.55 26.27 9.30
C PRO A 175 -7.40 25.63 10.41
N ALA A 176 -8.52 26.28 10.76
CA ALA A 176 -9.46 25.72 11.74
C ALA A 176 -10.18 24.50 11.14
N LEU A 177 -10.28 23.43 11.93
CA LEU A 177 -11.05 22.23 11.59
C LEU A 177 -12.36 22.19 12.41
N PRO A 178 -13.50 21.85 11.79
CA PRO A 178 -14.80 21.86 12.46
C PRO A 178 -15.00 20.59 13.30
N PHE A 179 -14.25 20.47 14.41
CA PHE A 179 -14.29 19.27 15.26
C PHE A 179 -15.65 19.00 15.88
N GLU A 180 -16.44 20.06 16.09
CA GLU A 180 -17.83 19.97 16.58
C GLU A 180 -18.72 19.06 15.73
N LEU A 181 -18.41 18.88 14.45
CA LEU A 181 -19.17 18.02 13.55
C LEU A 181 -18.97 16.51 13.85
N ALA A 182 -17.88 16.14 14.52
CA ALA A 182 -17.66 14.75 14.94
C ALA A 182 -18.63 14.32 16.07
N ALA A 183 -19.34 15.25 16.71
CA ALA A 183 -20.35 14.92 17.71
C ALA A 183 -21.66 14.37 17.10
N PHE A 184 -21.85 14.45 15.78
CA PHE A 184 -23.02 13.89 15.11
C PHE A 184 -22.87 12.36 14.92
N PRO A 185 -23.98 11.59 14.89
CA PRO A 185 -23.92 10.15 14.61
C PRO A 185 -23.26 9.84 13.26
N GLN A 186 -22.44 8.78 13.19
CA GLN A 186 -21.76 8.37 11.94
C GLN A 186 -22.73 8.16 10.76
N SER A 187 -23.94 7.68 11.01
CA SER A 187 -24.99 7.50 10.01
C SER A 187 -25.39 8.81 9.31
N MET A 188 -25.14 9.96 9.96
CA MET A 188 -25.47 11.28 9.46
C MET A 188 -24.34 11.93 8.66
N TYR A 189 -23.10 11.43 8.73
CA TYR A 189 -21.94 12.03 8.05
C TYR A 189 -22.13 12.18 6.54
N ARG A 190 -22.82 11.20 5.91
CA ARG A 190 -23.17 11.24 4.48
C ARG A 190 -24.05 12.44 4.08
N PHE A 191 -24.85 12.97 5.01
CA PHE A 191 -25.77 14.08 4.76
C PHE A 191 -25.13 15.45 4.99
N VAL A 192 -24.06 15.50 5.78
CA VAL A 192 -23.37 16.75 6.15
C VAL A 192 -22.29 17.13 5.12
N GLN A 193 -22.08 16.30 4.08
CA GLN A 193 -21.03 16.51 3.06
C GLN A 193 -19.69 16.89 3.68
N MET A 194 -19.32 16.24 4.79
CA MET A 194 -18.07 16.56 5.47
C MET A 194 -16.92 16.35 4.47
N PRO A 195 -16.02 17.35 4.29
CA PRO A 195 -14.92 17.27 3.33
C PRO A 195 -13.83 16.28 3.77
N VAL A 196 -14.03 15.60 4.90
CA VAL A 196 -13.15 14.59 5.47
C VAL A 196 -13.93 13.29 5.55
N VAL A 197 -13.35 12.25 4.96
CA VAL A 197 -13.83 10.88 5.06
C VAL A 197 -13.70 10.42 6.51
N SER A 198 -14.46 9.39 6.90
CA SER A 198 -14.50 8.85 8.27
C SER A 198 -13.13 8.63 8.91
N TYR A 199 -12.08 8.34 8.12
CA TYR A 199 -10.75 8.10 8.65
C TYR A 199 -9.99 9.32 9.17
N ALA A 200 -10.32 10.53 8.70
CA ALA A 200 -9.64 11.75 9.14
C ALA A 200 -10.25 12.34 10.42
N ILE A 201 -11.31 11.73 10.96
CA ILE A 201 -12.01 12.17 12.17
C ILE A 201 -11.05 12.29 13.37
N PRO A 202 -10.16 11.31 13.66
CA PRO A 202 -9.26 11.43 14.80
C PRO A 202 -8.38 12.68 14.73
N ALA A 203 -7.73 12.91 13.59
CA ALA A 203 -6.94 14.10 13.33
C ALA A 203 -7.80 15.37 13.39
N LEU A 204 -8.99 15.37 12.79
CA LEU A 204 -9.91 16.51 12.83
C LEU A 204 -10.31 16.88 14.27
N VAL A 205 -10.58 15.89 15.12
CA VAL A 205 -10.94 16.11 16.52
C VAL A 205 -9.74 16.66 17.30
N ALA A 206 -8.62 15.94 17.28
CA ALA A 206 -7.46 16.28 18.09
C ALA A 206 -6.84 17.62 17.68
N ILE A 207 -6.56 17.81 16.38
CA ILE A 207 -5.99 19.05 15.85
C ILE A 207 -7.00 20.20 15.95
N GLY A 208 -8.29 19.94 15.68
CA GLY A 208 -9.34 20.95 15.79
C GLY A 208 -9.47 21.50 17.21
N GLN A 209 -9.43 20.63 18.23
CA GLN A 209 -9.41 21.04 19.63
C GLN A 209 -8.13 21.79 19.99
N ALA A 210 -6.96 21.30 19.56
CA ALA A 210 -5.68 21.98 19.80
C ALA A 210 -5.67 23.39 19.22
N ARG A 211 -6.10 23.52 17.96
CA ARG A 211 -6.22 24.80 17.26
C ARG A 211 -7.19 25.77 17.94
N TYR A 212 -8.31 25.25 18.47
CA TYR A 212 -9.30 26.03 19.21
C TYR A 212 -8.74 26.53 20.54
N GLN A 213 -8.03 25.69 21.29
CA GLN A 213 -7.44 26.06 22.59
C GLN A 213 -6.33 27.12 22.43
N HIS A 214 -5.44 26.94 21.45
CA HIS A 214 -4.24 27.78 21.31
C HIS A 214 -4.49 29.14 20.63
N ALA A 215 -5.52 29.26 19.80
CA ALA A 215 -5.78 30.52 19.07
C ALA A 215 -7.26 30.90 18.93
N GLY A 216 -8.15 30.25 19.67
CA GLY A 216 -9.55 30.64 19.84
C GLY A 216 -10.41 30.60 18.57
N THR A 217 -11.62 31.15 18.67
CA THR A 217 -12.50 31.46 17.53
C THR A 217 -13.14 32.82 17.75
N TRP A 218 -13.29 33.60 16.67
CA TRP A 218 -13.87 34.94 16.74
C TRP A 218 -15.40 34.93 16.84
N ASN A 219 -16.06 33.86 16.39
CA ASN A 219 -17.52 33.77 16.38
C ASN A 219 -18.05 33.15 17.69
N PRO A 220 -18.85 33.89 18.50
CA PRO A 220 -19.30 33.42 19.82
C PRO A 220 -20.22 32.20 19.75
N ILE A 221 -20.99 32.03 18.67
CA ILE A 221 -21.84 30.84 18.47
C ILE A 221 -20.96 29.61 18.24
N THR A 222 -19.94 29.74 17.37
CA THR A 222 -18.99 28.63 17.15
C THR A 222 -18.18 28.34 18.40
N TRP A 223 -17.88 29.35 19.21
CA TRP A 223 -17.20 29.18 20.50
C TRP A 223 -18.05 28.35 21.46
N LEU A 224 -19.32 28.71 21.64
CA LEU A 224 -20.27 27.96 22.49
C LEU A 224 -20.46 26.53 22.00
N ALA A 225 -20.65 26.33 20.70
CA ALA A 225 -20.79 25.01 20.10
C ALA A 225 -19.55 24.13 20.40
N ARG A 226 -18.35 24.66 20.13
CA ARG A 226 -17.08 23.96 20.36
C ARG A 226 -16.81 23.66 21.83
N ALA A 227 -17.12 24.61 22.71
CA ALA A 227 -17.03 24.40 24.14
C ALA A 227 -17.98 23.28 24.61
N ALA A 228 -19.22 23.26 24.11
CA ALA A 228 -20.22 22.26 24.46
C ALA A 228 -19.93 20.86 23.89
N THR A 229 -19.26 20.77 22.74
CA THR A 229 -18.96 19.47 22.09
C THR A 229 -17.61 18.87 22.48
N ARG A 230 -16.74 19.59 23.20
CA ARG A 230 -15.37 19.15 23.51
C ARG A 230 -15.31 17.74 24.11
N GLY A 231 -16.05 17.50 25.18
CA GLY A 231 -16.13 16.18 25.84
C GLY A 231 -16.64 15.08 24.90
N LYS A 232 -17.81 15.32 24.26
CA LYS A 232 -18.41 14.35 23.33
C LYS A 232 -17.47 13.96 22.19
N THR A 233 -16.70 14.91 21.66
CA THR A 233 -15.75 14.62 20.58
C THR A 233 -14.53 13.83 21.07
N LEU A 234 -14.12 13.97 22.33
CA LEU A 234 -13.11 13.09 22.95
C LEU A 234 -13.65 11.67 23.16
N ASP A 235 -14.93 11.54 23.56
CA ASP A 235 -15.57 10.22 23.68
C ASP A 235 -15.63 9.51 22.32
N VAL A 236 -15.93 10.26 21.25
CA VAL A 236 -15.91 9.73 19.87
C VAL A 236 -14.51 9.27 19.49
N LEU A 237 -13.49 10.07 19.81
CA LEU A 237 -12.09 9.73 19.55
C LEU A 237 -11.70 8.43 20.27
N GLN A 238 -12.00 8.32 21.56
CA GLN A 238 -11.72 7.12 22.35
C GLN A 238 -12.48 5.89 21.83
N LYS A 239 -13.74 6.05 21.43
CA LYS A 239 -14.52 4.95 20.84
C LYS A 239 -13.97 4.47 19.49
N MET A 240 -13.34 5.37 18.74
CA MET A 240 -12.74 5.06 17.43
C MET A 240 -11.35 4.47 17.55
N GLN A 241 -10.69 4.56 18.72
CA GLN A 241 -9.37 4.01 18.91
C GLN A 241 -9.44 2.47 19.00
N PRO A 242 -8.73 1.75 18.12
CA PRO A 242 -8.61 0.30 18.20
C PRO A 242 -7.90 -0.18 19.47
N GLU A 243 -7.98 -1.48 19.73
CA GLU A 243 -7.33 -2.12 20.89
C GLU A 243 -5.80 -2.05 20.83
N SER A 244 -5.22 -1.98 19.63
CA SER A 244 -3.79 -1.72 19.41
C SER A 244 -3.33 -0.37 19.96
N GLY A 245 -4.25 0.59 20.13
CA GLY A 245 -3.98 1.95 20.57
C GLY A 245 -3.63 2.91 19.42
N GLY A 246 -3.34 2.42 18.21
CA GLY A 246 -3.04 3.22 17.02
C GLY A 246 -4.28 3.48 16.16
N TYR A 247 -4.39 4.64 15.53
CA TYR A 247 -5.44 4.87 14.54
C TYR A 247 -4.99 4.39 13.17
N LEU A 248 -5.75 3.46 12.57
CA LEU A 248 -5.41 2.80 11.29
C LEU A 248 -4.03 2.13 11.31
N GLU A 249 -3.55 1.70 12.48
CA GLU A 249 -2.18 1.20 12.65
C GLU A 249 -1.08 2.13 12.09
N ALA A 250 -1.42 3.42 11.93
CA ALA A 250 -0.57 4.40 11.29
C ALA A 250 0.19 5.23 12.32
N THR A 251 1.52 5.22 12.25
CA THR A 251 2.39 6.07 13.08
C THR A 251 2.05 7.56 12.93
N PRO A 252 1.91 8.13 11.71
CA PRO A 252 1.70 9.57 11.58
C PRO A 252 0.37 10.05 12.15
N LEU A 253 -0.73 9.33 11.86
CA LEU A 253 -2.06 9.70 12.33
C LEU A 253 -2.13 9.67 13.86
N THR A 254 -1.63 8.58 14.45
CA THR A 254 -1.56 8.40 15.91
C THR A 254 -0.71 9.47 16.57
N SER A 255 0.44 9.80 15.97
CA SER A 255 1.32 10.87 16.42
C SER A 255 0.64 12.24 16.40
N PHE A 256 -0.06 12.60 15.32
CA PHE A 256 -0.78 13.87 15.22
C PHE A 256 -1.88 14.00 16.29
N VAL A 257 -2.58 12.90 16.60
CA VAL A 257 -3.57 12.87 17.69
C VAL A 257 -2.87 13.08 19.04
N LEU A 258 -1.84 12.30 19.34
CA LEU A 258 -1.11 12.34 20.61
C LEU A 258 -0.49 13.72 20.88
N MET A 259 0.25 14.29 19.91
CA MET A 259 0.90 15.59 20.08
C MET A 259 -0.12 16.71 20.29
N SER A 260 -1.23 16.67 19.55
CA SER A 260 -2.27 17.71 19.61
C SER A 260 -2.96 17.71 20.96
N LEU A 261 -3.40 16.53 21.45
CA LEU A 261 -4.04 16.39 22.75
C LEU A 261 -3.09 16.69 23.91
N SER A 262 -1.86 16.19 23.85
CA SER A 262 -0.83 16.47 24.86
C SER A 262 -0.53 17.97 24.96
N SER A 263 -0.49 18.69 23.83
CA SER A 263 -0.25 20.15 23.79
C SER A 263 -1.34 20.99 24.49
N ILE A 264 -2.51 20.41 24.75
CA ILE A 264 -3.63 21.08 25.43
C ILE A 264 -3.96 20.47 26.81
N GLY A 265 -3.01 19.74 27.39
CA GLY A 265 -3.10 19.20 28.76
C GLY A 265 -3.84 17.86 28.88
N HIS A 266 -4.07 17.14 27.78
CA HIS A 266 -4.77 15.85 27.78
C HIS A 266 -3.84 14.63 27.80
N ALA A 267 -2.56 14.79 28.15
CA ALA A 267 -1.59 13.69 28.15
C ALA A 267 -2.03 12.48 29.01
N GLN A 268 -2.79 12.71 30.09
CA GLN A 268 -3.28 11.63 30.97
C GLN A 268 -4.58 10.97 30.47
N HIS A 269 -5.17 11.46 29.38
CA HIS A 269 -6.36 10.86 28.80
C HIS A 269 -6.03 9.45 28.26
N PRO A 270 -6.92 8.44 28.41
CA PRO A 270 -6.67 7.08 27.93
C PRO A 270 -6.17 7.02 26.49
N VAL A 271 -6.81 7.82 25.61
CA VAL A 271 -6.38 7.96 24.20
C VAL A 271 -4.90 8.26 24.02
N CYS A 272 -4.36 9.19 24.81
CA CYS A 272 -2.95 9.55 24.73
C CYS A 272 -2.06 8.43 25.27
N ARG A 273 -2.45 7.79 26.38
CA ARG A 273 -1.67 6.71 26.98
C ARG A 273 -1.59 5.49 26.05
N ASP A 274 -2.69 5.12 25.41
CA ASP A 274 -2.72 3.99 24.48
C ASP A 274 -2.01 4.33 23.16
N ALA A 275 -2.10 5.58 22.69
CA ALA A 275 -1.31 6.05 21.55
C ALA A 275 0.21 5.98 21.83
N VAL A 276 0.65 6.30 23.05
CA VAL A 276 2.08 6.15 23.41
C VAL A 276 2.49 4.68 23.41
N LYS A 277 1.68 3.76 23.96
CA LYS A 277 1.99 2.33 23.91
C LYS A 277 2.12 1.82 22.47
N PHE A 278 1.20 2.21 21.59
CA PHE A 278 1.26 1.91 20.17
C PHE A 278 2.56 2.41 19.53
N LEU A 279 2.92 3.68 19.75
CA LEU A 279 4.15 4.25 19.21
C LEU A 279 5.41 3.57 19.77
N LEU A 280 5.42 3.19 21.04
CA LEU A 280 6.54 2.44 21.62
C LEU A 280 6.65 1.03 21.04
N GLY A 281 5.52 0.36 20.80
CA GLY A 281 5.47 -0.98 20.21
C GLY A 281 5.85 -1.04 18.74
N SER A 282 5.58 0.03 17.98
CA SER A 282 5.85 0.12 16.54
C SER A 282 7.24 0.66 16.18
N GLN A 283 8.07 1.03 17.17
CA GLN A 283 9.44 1.49 16.92
C GLN A 283 10.29 0.32 16.39
N LEU A 284 10.97 0.52 15.26
CA LEU A 284 11.89 -0.44 14.70
C LEU A 284 13.18 -0.55 15.56
N PRO A 285 13.91 -1.68 15.49
CA PRO A 285 15.14 -1.87 16.28
C PRO A 285 16.23 -0.81 16.04
N ASP A 286 16.22 -0.14 14.89
CA ASP A 286 17.16 0.94 14.54
C ASP A 286 16.74 2.31 15.09
N GLY A 287 15.61 2.39 15.80
CA GLY A 287 15.06 3.61 16.39
C GLY A 287 14.08 4.37 15.50
N SER A 288 13.91 3.97 14.23
CA SER A 288 12.98 4.60 13.31
C SER A 288 11.54 4.09 13.50
N TRP A 289 10.59 4.74 12.82
CA TRP A 289 9.22 4.26 12.70
C TRP A 289 8.83 4.02 11.25
N PRO A 290 8.06 2.95 10.98
CA PRO A 290 7.41 2.75 9.71
C PRO A 290 6.13 3.60 9.64
N ILE A 291 5.57 3.70 8.43
CA ILE A 291 4.35 4.48 8.19
C ILE A 291 3.09 3.81 8.75
N ASP A 292 3.08 2.48 8.72
CA ASP A 292 2.09 1.56 9.25
C ASP A 292 2.85 0.40 9.90
N GLU A 293 2.23 -0.35 10.80
CA GLU A 293 2.90 -1.40 11.58
C GLU A 293 3.34 -2.58 10.71
N ASN A 294 2.41 -3.17 9.94
CA ASN A 294 2.71 -4.24 8.99
C ASN A 294 1.57 -4.41 7.94
N LEU A 295 1.79 -5.31 6.97
CA LEU A 295 0.83 -5.66 5.92
C LEU A 295 0.55 -7.18 5.93
N ALA A 296 0.44 -7.79 7.12
CA ALA A 296 0.47 -9.25 7.26
C ALA A 296 -0.59 -9.98 6.43
N THR A 297 -1.84 -9.48 6.40
CA THR A 297 -2.95 -10.13 5.68
C THR A 297 -2.77 -10.01 4.18
N TRP A 298 -2.31 -8.83 3.73
CA TRP A 298 -1.96 -8.57 2.34
C TRP A 298 -0.85 -9.51 1.86
N ILE A 299 0.28 -9.51 2.56
CA ILE A 299 1.46 -10.29 2.18
C ILE A 299 1.18 -11.79 2.25
N THR A 300 0.43 -12.25 3.24
CA THR A 300 0.07 -13.67 3.35
C THR A 300 -0.79 -14.11 2.18
N SER A 301 -1.81 -13.32 1.83
CA SER A 301 -2.70 -13.61 0.70
C SER A 301 -1.93 -13.64 -0.62
N LEU A 302 -1.03 -12.67 -0.85
CA LEU A 302 -0.19 -12.65 -2.04
C LEU A 302 0.81 -13.82 -2.08
N SER A 303 1.41 -14.17 -0.94
CA SER A 303 2.37 -15.29 -0.82
C SER A 303 1.71 -16.63 -1.14
N ILE A 304 0.51 -16.88 -0.63
CA ILE A 304 -0.30 -18.06 -0.99
C ILE A 304 -0.55 -18.08 -2.50
N GLY A 305 -0.94 -16.93 -3.08
CA GLY A 305 -1.15 -16.79 -4.52
C GLY A 305 0.11 -17.05 -5.36
N ALA A 306 1.28 -16.60 -4.90
CA ALA A 306 2.56 -16.79 -5.57
C ALA A 306 3.01 -18.26 -5.52
N LEU A 307 2.96 -18.88 -4.33
CA LEU A 307 3.30 -20.30 -4.13
C LEU A 307 2.35 -21.23 -4.92
N GLY A 308 1.07 -20.88 -4.99
CA GLY A 308 0.09 -21.64 -5.77
C GLY A 308 0.33 -21.59 -7.28
N LYS A 309 1.02 -20.55 -7.80
CA LYS A 309 1.44 -20.47 -9.21
C LYS A 309 2.72 -21.23 -9.47
N SER A 310 3.68 -21.17 -8.55
CA SER A 310 4.96 -21.87 -8.71
C SER A 310 4.79 -23.39 -8.65
N SER A 311 3.89 -23.90 -7.80
CA SER A 311 3.74 -25.34 -7.57
C SER A 311 2.35 -25.68 -7.03
N ALA A 312 1.33 -25.70 -7.90
CA ALA A 312 -0.05 -25.98 -7.49
C ALA A 312 -0.22 -27.30 -6.73
N ASN A 313 0.58 -28.33 -7.05
CA ASN A 313 0.55 -29.63 -6.38
C ASN A 313 1.33 -29.65 -5.04
N GLU A 314 2.10 -28.61 -4.74
CA GLU A 314 2.91 -28.52 -3.52
C GLU A 314 2.36 -27.47 -2.54
N LEU A 315 1.27 -26.75 -2.88
CA LEU A 315 0.72 -25.72 -2.01
C LEU A 315 0.34 -26.28 -0.62
N ALA A 316 -0.14 -27.52 -0.56
CA ALA A 316 -0.44 -28.24 0.68
C ALA A 316 0.79 -28.46 1.59
N GLN A 317 2.02 -28.36 1.06
CA GLN A 317 3.25 -28.42 1.87
C GLN A 317 3.53 -27.08 2.57
N PHE A 318 2.98 -25.98 2.05
CA PHE A 318 3.25 -24.64 2.54
C PHE A 318 2.07 -24.07 3.32
N VAL A 319 0.85 -24.48 3.05
CA VAL A 319 -0.36 -23.96 3.69
C VAL A 319 -0.99 -25.05 4.54
N ASP A 320 -0.95 -24.87 5.86
CA ASP A 320 -1.52 -25.77 6.86
C ASP A 320 -2.78 -25.17 7.52
N ASP A 321 -3.49 -25.96 8.34
CA ASP A 321 -4.69 -25.50 9.04
C ASP A 321 -4.47 -24.22 9.87
N GLY A 322 -3.27 -24.05 10.44
CA GLY A 322 -2.92 -22.84 11.18
C GLY A 322 -2.88 -21.59 10.29
N THR A 323 -2.41 -21.74 9.05
CA THR A 323 -2.43 -20.67 8.04
C THR A 323 -3.86 -20.33 7.62
N LEU A 324 -4.71 -21.34 7.43
CA LEU A 324 -6.13 -21.14 7.11
C LEU A 324 -6.88 -20.43 8.24
N ASP A 325 -6.71 -20.91 9.47
CA ASP A 325 -7.38 -20.35 10.65
C ASP A 325 -6.97 -18.89 10.87
N TRP A 326 -5.68 -18.56 10.67
CA TRP A 326 -5.21 -17.18 10.75
C TRP A 326 -5.79 -16.28 9.66
N LEU A 327 -5.82 -16.73 8.40
CA LEU A 327 -6.42 -15.94 7.31
C LEU A 327 -7.92 -15.69 7.55
N LEU A 328 -8.63 -16.69 8.09
CA LEU A 328 -10.04 -16.58 8.44
C LEU A 328 -10.27 -15.66 9.64
N SER A 329 -9.38 -15.65 10.65
CA SER A 329 -9.50 -14.74 11.79
C SER A 329 -9.31 -13.27 11.42
N CYS A 330 -8.68 -12.98 10.29
CA CYS A 330 -8.54 -11.62 9.76
C CYS A 330 -9.84 -11.07 9.11
N GLN A 331 -10.87 -11.91 8.94
CA GLN A 331 -12.13 -11.47 8.33
C GLN A 331 -12.98 -10.68 9.35
N TYR A 332 -13.49 -9.53 8.94
CA TYR A 332 -14.42 -8.76 9.76
C TYR A 332 -15.81 -9.39 9.79
N HIS A 333 -16.27 -9.81 10.96
CA HIS A 333 -17.60 -10.39 11.17
C HIS A 333 -18.62 -9.40 11.75
N GLU A 334 -18.16 -8.22 12.17
CA GLU A 334 -19.01 -7.17 12.70
C GLU A 334 -18.85 -5.87 11.90
N ARG A 335 -19.78 -4.94 12.13
CA ARG A 335 -19.71 -3.62 11.51
C ARG A 335 -18.50 -2.87 12.05
N HIS A 336 -17.63 -2.41 11.16
CA HIS A 336 -16.35 -1.82 11.54
C HIS A 336 -16.53 -0.56 12.41
N PRO A 337 -15.91 -0.45 13.59
CA PRO A 337 -16.14 0.66 14.52
C PRO A 337 -15.64 2.01 13.98
N PHE A 338 -14.51 1.99 13.28
CA PHE A 338 -13.87 3.19 12.71
C PHE A 338 -14.57 3.73 11.46
N THR A 339 -14.83 2.89 10.45
CA THR A 339 -15.40 3.31 9.16
C THR A 339 -16.91 3.10 9.04
N GLY A 340 -17.50 2.26 9.90
CA GLY A 340 -18.89 1.84 9.79
C GLY A 340 -19.15 0.90 8.62
N ALA A 341 -18.11 0.30 8.02
CA ALA A 341 -18.21 -0.68 6.94
C ALA A 341 -18.98 -1.93 7.39
N ASP A 342 -19.79 -2.49 6.49
CA ASP A 342 -20.50 -3.74 6.73
C ASP A 342 -19.50 -4.91 6.87
N PRO A 343 -19.85 -5.99 7.58
CA PRO A 343 -18.98 -7.16 7.73
C PRO A 343 -18.77 -7.92 6.42
N GLY A 344 -17.69 -8.70 6.36
CA GLY A 344 -17.35 -9.65 5.30
C GLY A 344 -16.01 -9.37 4.59
N GLY A 345 -15.46 -8.16 4.72
CA GLY A 345 -14.15 -7.82 4.14
C GLY A 345 -12.98 -8.21 5.02
N TRP A 346 -11.78 -8.15 4.44
CA TRP A 346 -10.47 -8.24 5.09
C TRP A 346 -9.75 -6.91 4.96
N GLY A 347 -8.99 -6.53 5.99
CA GLY A 347 -8.04 -5.42 5.93
C GLY A 347 -6.60 -5.93 5.75
N TRP A 348 -5.64 -5.02 5.64
CA TRP A 348 -4.25 -5.30 5.30
C TRP A 348 -3.43 -6.01 6.39
N THR A 349 -3.89 -6.03 7.64
CA THR A 349 -3.21 -6.64 8.80
C THR A 349 -4.21 -7.33 9.73
N ASP A 350 -3.71 -8.22 10.59
CA ASP A 350 -4.47 -8.91 11.63
C ASP A 350 -4.75 -8.03 12.87
N LEU A 351 -4.17 -6.82 12.91
CA LEU A 351 -4.35 -5.89 14.01
C LEU A 351 -5.73 -5.21 14.00
N SER A 352 -6.22 -4.87 15.19
CA SER A 352 -7.58 -4.38 15.42
C SER A 352 -7.95 -3.08 14.68
N GLY A 353 -6.96 -2.30 14.27
CA GLY A 353 -7.10 -1.03 13.58
C GLY A 353 -7.07 -1.12 12.06
N ALA A 354 -6.83 -2.30 11.49
CA ALA A 354 -7.00 -2.53 10.06
C ALA A 354 -8.42 -2.16 9.61
N VAL A 355 -8.63 -1.88 8.33
CA VAL A 355 -9.96 -1.56 7.79
C VAL A 355 -10.21 -2.44 6.57
N PRO A 356 -11.40 -3.02 6.42
CA PRO A 356 -11.70 -3.82 5.24
C PRO A 356 -11.62 -3.00 3.95
N ASP A 357 -10.93 -3.53 2.94
CA ASP A 357 -10.67 -2.83 1.69
C ASP A 357 -10.72 -3.72 0.44
N ALA A 358 -10.70 -3.07 -0.73
CA ALA A 358 -10.79 -3.68 -2.05
C ALA A 358 -9.45 -4.13 -2.64
N ASP A 359 -8.37 -4.15 -1.86
CA ASP A 359 -7.13 -4.84 -2.20
C ASP A 359 -7.06 -6.18 -1.45
N ASP A 360 -7.22 -6.14 -0.13
CA ASP A 360 -7.09 -7.29 0.77
C ASP A 360 -8.26 -8.26 0.68
N THR A 361 -9.49 -7.76 0.56
CA THR A 361 -10.66 -8.65 0.40
C THR A 361 -10.56 -9.49 -0.87
N PRO A 362 -10.26 -8.93 -2.05
CA PRO A 362 -9.99 -9.74 -3.24
C PRO A 362 -8.77 -10.67 -3.10
N ALA A 363 -7.68 -10.22 -2.46
CA ALA A 363 -6.49 -11.04 -2.26
C ALA A 363 -6.81 -12.30 -1.44
N ALA A 364 -7.54 -12.13 -0.33
CA ALA A 364 -7.97 -13.23 0.54
C ALA A 364 -8.89 -14.22 -0.21
N ILE A 365 -9.86 -13.73 -0.99
CA ILE A 365 -10.74 -14.59 -1.80
C ILE A 365 -9.94 -15.38 -2.85
N LEU A 366 -8.96 -14.74 -3.50
CA LEU A 366 -8.09 -15.42 -4.46
C LEU A 366 -7.20 -16.47 -3.78
N ALA A 367 -6.66 -16.17 -2.60
CA ALA A 367 -5.89 -17.13 -1.80
C ALA A 367 -6.76 -18.33 -1.39
N ILE A 368 -7.97 -18.09 -0.88
CA ILE A 368 -8.94 -19.14 -0.53
C ILE A 368 -9.27 -20.00 -1.75
N SER A 369 -9.54 -19.39 -2.91
CA SER A 369 -9.83 -20.11 -4.15
C SER A 369 -8.66 -21.03 -4.56
N LYS A 370 -7.41 -20.58 -4.38
CA LYS A 370 -6.23 -21.41 -4.63
C LYS A 370 -6.08 -22.56 -3.63
N ILE A 371 -6.33 -22.30 -2.36
CA ILE A 371 -6.31 -23.34 -1.32
C ILE A 371 -7.36 -24.42 -1.63
N GLN A 372 -8.60 -24.02 -1.91
CA GLN A 372 -9.68 -24.95 -2.25
C GLN A 372 -9.33 -25.84 -3.46
N ALA A 373 -8.61 -25.30 -4.45
CA ALA A 373 -8.23 -26.02 -5.65
C ALA A 373 -7.02 -26.96 -5.48
N SER A 374 -6.18 -26.74 -4.47
CA SER A 374 -4.84 -27.35 -4.39
C SER A 374 -4.55 -28.10 -3.09
N VAL A 375 -5.38 -27.93 -2.06
CA VAL A 375 -5.20 -28.57 -0.75
C VAL A 375 -6.34 -29.56 -0.52
N ASP A 376 -6.02 -30.74 -0.01
CA ASP A 376 -7.06 -31.70 0.40
C ASP A 376 -7.70 -31.22 1.70
N LEU A 377 -8.99 -30.91 1.63
CA LEU A 377 -9.77 -30.33 2.71
C LEU A 377 -10.91 -31.28 3.06
N ASP A 378 -11.27 -31.37 4.34
CA ASP A 378 -12.53 -32.02 4.71
C ASP A 378 -13.74 -31.17 4.32
N SER A 379 -14.94 -31.76 4.42
CA SER A 379 -16.19 -31.06 4.05
C SER A 379 -16.47 -29.84 4.91
N ALA A 380 -16.13 -29.88 6.21
CA ALA A 380 -16.35 -28.77 7.13
C ALA A 380 -15.47 -27.56 6.76
N ARG A 381 -14.21 -27.81 6.40
CA ARG A 381 -13.27 -26.77 6.01
C ARG A 381 -13.59 -26.19 4.64
N ARG A 382 -14.02 -27.02 3.68
CA ARG A 382 -14.55 -26.53 2.39
C ARG A 382 -15.73 -25.59 2.60
N GLN A 383 -16.66 -25.95 3.49
CA GLN A 383 -17.83 -25.14 3.84
C GLN A 383 -17.42 -23.79 4.44
N GLN A 384 -16.54 -23.79 5.43
CA GLN A 384 -16.09 -22.57 6.10
C GLN A 384 -15.40 -21.59 5.13
N LEU A 385 -14.56 -22.10 4.23
CA LEU A 385 -13.93 -21.29 3.19
C LEU A 385 -14.95 -20.73 2.18
N ALA A 386 -15.98 -21.49 1.84
CA ALA A 386 -17.06 -21.05 0.98
C ALA A 386 -17.89 -19.92 1.62
N ASP A 387 -18.20 -20.05 2.91
CA ASP A 387 -18.93 -19.04 3.69
C ASP A 387 -18.14 -17.73 3.81
N ALA A 388 -16.85 -17.83 4.13
CA ALA A 388 -15.95 -16.69 4.20
C ALA A 388 -15.87 -15.96 2.85
N SER A 389 -15.66 -16.70 1.76
CA SER A 389 -15.60 -16.14 0.40
C SER A 389 -16.92 -15.48 0.00
N PHE A 390 -18.06 -16.09 0.34
CA PHE A 390 -19.39 -15.54 0.06
C PHE A 390 -19.62 -14.20 0.78
N ALA A 391 -19.21 -14.08 2.05
CA ALA A 391 -19.30 -12.83 2.78
C ALA A 391 -18.44 -11.72 2.15
N GLY A 392 -17.20 -12.05 1.72
CA GLY A 392 -16.34 -11.12 0.99
C GLY A 392 -16.92 -10.67 -0.35
N VAL A 393 -17.51 -11.61 -1.12
CA VAL A 393 -18.20 -11.30 -2.37
C VAL A 393 -19.37 -10.34 -2.16
N ARG A 394 -20.20 -10.59 -1.14
CA ARG A 394 -21.31 -9.67 -0.78
C ARG A 394 -20.79 -8.28 -0.44
N TRP A 395 -19.69 -8.20 0.32
CA TRP A 395 -19.06 -6.94 0.68
C TRP A 395 -18.57 -6.17 -0.55
N LEU A 396 -17.83 -6.83 -1.45
CA LEU A 396 -17.34 -6.24 -2.71
C LEU A 396 -18.48 -5.73 -3.61
N LEU A 397 -19.59 -6.48 -3.71
CA LEU A 397 -20.77 -6.03 -4.47
C LEU A 397 -21.38 -4.76 -3.88
N GLY A 398 -21.40 -4.63 -2.55
CA GLY A 398 -21.88 -3.44 -1.85
C GLY A 398 -21.00 -2.20 -2.08
N LEU A 399 -19.69 -2.42 -2.25
CA LEU A 399 -18.68 -1.37 -2.38
C LEU A 399 -18.63 -0.72 -3.77
N GLN A 400 -18.98 -1.44 -4.84
CA GLN A 400 -18.82 -0.96 -6.22
C GLN A 400 -19.48 0.41 -6.46
N ASN A 401 -18.72 1.33 -7.05
CA ASN A 401 -19.20 2.67 -7.37
C ASN A 401 -20.14 2.67 -8.59
N ARG A 402 -20.91 3.76 -8.74
CA ARG A 402 -21.86 3.93 -9.86
C ARG A 402 -21.18 3.99 -11.24
N ASN A 403 -19.91 4.36 -11.29
CA ASN A 403 -19.10 4.37 -12.51
C ASN A 403 -18.65 2.98 -12.96
N GLY A 404 -18.94 1.92 -12.18
CA GLY A 404 -18.58 0.54 -12.46
C GLY A 404 -17.26 0.06 -11.86
N GLY A 405 -16.41 0.96 -11.36
CA GLY A 405 -15.15 0.58 -10.71
C GLY A 405 -15.28 0.39 -9.19
N TRP A 406 -14.26 -0.18 -8.57
CA TRP A 406 -14.15 -0.36 -7.12
C TRP A 406 -13.23 0.68 -6.48
N PRO A 407 -13.69 1.39 -5.43
CA PRO A 407 -12.83 2.18 -4.56
C PRO A 407 -12.15 1.29 -3.51
N THR A 408 -11.24 1.87 -2.72
CA THR A 408 -10.49 1.15 -1.69
C THR A 408 -11.36 0.79 -0.48
N PHE A 409 -11.88 1.78 0.24
CA PHE A 409 -12.47 1.55 1.56
C PHE A 409 -13.98 1.75 1.61
N CYS A 410 -14.50 2.70 0.83
CA CYS A 410 -15.91 3.06 0.93
C CYS A 410 -16.51 3.48 -0.40
N ARG A 411 -17.78 3.14 -0.57
CA ARG A 411 -18.58 3.60 -1.70
C ARG A 411 -18.85 5.09 -1.55
N GLY A 412 -18.59 5.86 -2.60
CA GLY A 412 -18.71 7.31 -2.53
C GLY A 412 -19.01 7.99 -3.87
N TRP A 413 -18.64 9.26 -3.94
CA TRP A 413 -18.89 10.13 -5.09
C TRP A 413 -17.74 10.13 -6.09
N GLY A 414 -16.65 9.44 -5.76
CA GLY A 414 -15.49 9.23 -6.62
C GLY A 414 -14.60 10.46 -6.78
N LYS A 415 -14.49 11.29 -5.74
CA LYS A 415 -13.76 12.56 -5.78
C LYS A 415 -12.50 12.56 -4.91
N LEU A 416 -12.44 11.70 -3.91
CA LEU A 416 -11.33 11.58 -2.97
C LEU A 416 -10.57 10.28 -3.26
N PRO A 417 -9.26 10.21 -2.96
CA PRO A 417 -8.47 9.00 -3.21
C PRO A 417 -9.09 7.71 -2.66
N PHE A 418 -9.80 7.78 -1.53
CA PHE A 418 -10.36 6.64 -0.81
C PHE A 418 -11.73 6.18 -1.30
N ASP A 419 -12.44 7.05 -2.01
CA ASP A 419 -13.80 6.79 -2.54
C ASP A 419 -13.84 6.78 -4.07
N ARG A 420 -12.74 7.14 -4.73
CA ARG A 420 -12.54 7.01 -6.18
C ARG A 420 -12.19 5.59 -6.54
N SER A 421 -12.69 5.15 -7.68
CA SER A 421 -12.36 3.84 -8.20
C SER A 421 -10.91 3.80 -8.68
N GLY A 422 -10.20 2.70 -8.43
CA GLY A 422 -8.87 2.40 -8.97
C GLY A 422 -8.94 1.36 -10.09
N SER A 423 -8.08 1.44 -11.10
CA SER A 423 -8.07 0.46 -12.21
C SER A 423 -7.56 -0.90 -11.74
N ASP A 424 -6.46 -0.89 -10.99
CA ASP A 424 -5.89 -2.03 -10.26
C ASP A 424 -6.90 -2.66 -9.29
N LEU A 425 -7.54 -1.85 -8.44
CA LEU A 425 -8.57 -2.29 -7.49
C LEU A 425 -9.75 -2.97 -8.20
N SER A 426 -10.23 -2.34 -9.28
CA SER A 426 -11.36 -2.86 -10.04
C SER A 426 -11.01 -4.19 -10.69
N ALA A 427 -9.82 -4.30 -11.28
CA ALA A 427 -9.32 -5.54 -11.85
C ALA A 427 -9.18 -6.62 -10.78
N HIS A 428 -8.66 -6.29 -9.60
CA HIS A 428 -8.47 -7.22 -8.50
C HIS A 428 -9.80 -7.77 -7.98
N ALA A 429 -10.77 -6.88 -7.72
CA ALA A 429 -12.13 -7.26 -7.33
C ALA A 429 -12.80 -8.15 -8.38
N MET A 430 -12.69 -7.82 -9.67
CA MET A 430 -13.24 -8.64 -10.75
C MET A 430 -12.65 -10.05 -10.79
N ARG A 431 -11.34 -10.19 -10.55
CA ARG A 431 -10.66 -11.49 -10.48
C ARG A 431 -11.18 -12.33 -9.31
N ALA A 432 -11.30 -11.74 -8.12
CA ALA A 432 -11.86 -12.43 -6.95
C ALA A 432 -13.31 -12.87 -7.16
N LEU A 433 -14.15 -11.98 -7.70
CA LEU A 433 -15.54 -12.28 -8.04
C LEU A 433 -15.65 -13.41 -9.07
N HIS A 434 -14.76 -13.42 -10.06
CA HIS A 434 -14.70 -14.49 -11.05
C HIS A 434 -14.23 -15.81 -10.43
N ALA A 435 -13.17 -15.79 -9.61
CA ALA A 435 -12.64 -16.97 -8.93
C ALA A 435 -13.69 -17.63 -8.02
N TRP A 436 -14.43 -16.84 -7.25
CA TRP A 436 -15.56 -17.33 -6.45
C TRP A 436 -16.66 -17.95 -7.32
N ARG A 437 -17.01 -17.33 -8.45
CA ARG A 437 -18.03 -17.90 -9.34
C ARG A 437 -17.59 -19.26 -9.89
N THR A 438 -16.34 -19.37 -10.32
CA THR A 438 -15.76 -20.60 -10.87
C THR A 438 -15.62 -21.69 -9.82
N SER A 439 -15.31 -21.35 -8.55
CA SER A 439 -15.20 -22.35 -7.48
C SER A 439 -16.54 -23.06 -7.20
N LEU A 440 -17.67 -22.38 -7.38
CA LEU A 440 -19.01 -22.99 -7.25
C LEU A 440 -19.36 -23.99 -8.36
N GLU A 441 -18.63 -23.97 -9.48
CA GLU A 441 -18.86 -24.87 -10.62
C GLU A 441 -17.93 -26.11 -10.56
N GLY A 442 -16.88 -26.07 -9.75
CA GLY A 442 -15.88 -27.13 -9.63
C GLY A 442 -16.14 -28.11 -8.49
N GLU A 443 -15.67 -29.35 -8.65
CA GLU A 443 -15.79 -30.43 -7.64
C GLU A 443 -15.01 -30.13 -6.34
N ALA A 444 -14.03 -29.22 -6.40
CA ALA A 444 -13.19 -28.83 -5.28
C ALA A 444 -13.77 -27.70 -4.42
N GLY A 445 -14.80 -26.99 -4.90
CA GLY A 445 -15.43 -25.89 -4.17
C GLY A 445 -16.48 -26.36 -3.15
N GLY A 446 -16.59 -25.65 -2.03
CA GLY A 446 -17.73 -25.77 -1.12
C GLY A 446 -18.92 -24.90 -1.58
N GLU A 447 -20.14 -25.29 -1.25
CA GLU A 447 -21.32 -24.43 -1.44
C GLU A 447 -21.54 -23.58 -0.18
N PRO A 448 -21.69 -22.24 -0.27
CA PRO A 448 -21.92 -21.42 0.91
C PRO A 448 -23.27 -21.73 1.58
N THR A 449 -23.32 -21.60 2.90
CA THR A 449 -24.50 -21.77 3.77
C THR A 449 -25.45 -20.58 3.59
N VAL A 450 -26.21 -20.58 2.50
CA VAL A 450 -27.13 -19.50 2.15
C VAL A 450 -28.36 -20.03 1.39
N GLU A 451 -29.48 -19.33 1.49
CA GLU A 451 -30.70 -19.65 0.76
C GLU A 451 -30.46 -19.69 -0.77
N PRO A 452 -30.93 -20.73 -1.50
CA PRO A 452 -30.66 -20.90 -2.93
C PRO A 452 -31.07 -19.69 -3.79
N ALA A 453 -32.17 -19.03 -3.42
CA ALA A 453 -32.66 -17.84 -4.12
C ALA A 453 -31.69 -16.64 -3.98
N GLU A 454 -31.04 -16.52 -2.82
CA GLU A 454 -30.03 -15.51 -2.57
C GLU A 454 -28.74 -15.83 -3.32
N LEU A 455 -28.27 -17.08 -3.28
CA LEU A 455 -27.10 -17.52 -4.04
C LEU A 455 -27.27 -17.21 -5.54
N GLN A 456 -28.44 -17.53 -6.10
CA GLN A 456 -28.75 -17.25 -7.50
C GLN A 456 -28.82 -15.74 -7.81
N LYS A 457 -29.28 -14.92 -6.86
CA LYS A 457 -29.23 -13.47 -7.00
C LYS A 457 -27.79 -12.97 -7.02
N ILE A 458 -26.96 -13.40 -6.06
CA ILE A 458 -25.55 -12.99 -5.96
C ILE A 458 -24.79 -13.41 -7.23
N LYS A 459 -24.99 -14.63 -7.75
CA LYS A 459 -24.39 -15.06 -9.03
C LYS A 459 -24.69 -14.10 -10.19
N ARG A 460 -25.94 -13.62 -10.30
CA ARG A 460 -26.35 -12.63 -11.31
C ARG A 460 -25.72 -11.26 -11.07
N ASP A 461 -25.72 -10.81 -9.83
CA ASP A 461 -25.16 -9.51 -9.43
C ASP A 461 -23.64 -9.47 -9.68
N VAL A 462 -22.93 -10.58 -9.43
CA VAL A 462 -21.51 -10.77 -9.77
C VAL A 462 -21.27 -10.62 -11.26
N ALA A 463 -22.01 -11.32 -12.10
CA ALA A 463 -21.86 -11.22 -13.55
C ALA A 463 -22.08 -9.77 -14.04
N ALA A 464 -23.14 -9.10 -13.53
CA ALA A 464 -23.41 -7.72 -13.87
C ALA A 464 -22.33 -6.74 -13.35
N ALA A 465 -21.77 -7.00 -12.17
CA ALA A 465 -20.71 -6.19 -11.59
C ALA A 465 -19.41 -6.27 -12.41
N ILE A 466 -19.05 -7.47 -12.86
CA ILE A 466 -17.88 -7.71 -13.73
C ILE A 466 -18.00 -6.93 -15.04
N GLU A 467 -19.16 -6.98 -15.70
CA GLU A 467 -19.36 -6.25 -16.97
C GLU A 467 -19.29 -4.72 -16.77
N ARG A 468 -19.82 -4.21 -15.67
CA ARG A 468 -19.63 -2.78 -15.30
C ARG A 468 -18.15 -2.45 -15.02
N GLY A 469 -17.41 -3.38 -14.43
CA GLY A 469 -15.98 -3.25 -14.21
C GLY A 469 -15.19 -3.13 -15.51
N PHE A 470 -15.47 -3.97 -16.51
CA PHE A 470 -14.86 -3.84 -17.83
C PHE A 470 -15.22 -2.51 -18.52
N ALA A 471 -16.47 -2.06 -18.42
CA ALA A 471 -16.87 -0.76 -18.95
C ALA A 471 -16.12 0.40 -18.28
N TYR A 472 -15.86 0.31 -16.98
CA TYR A 472 -15.02 1.25 -16.24
C TYR A 472 -13.57 1.22 -16.75
N LEU A 473 -12.94 0.04 -16.82
CA LEU A 473 -11.56 -0.11 -17.27
C LEU A 473 -11.36 0.40 -18.69
N GLN A 474 -12.29 0.11 -19.61
CA GLN A 474 -12.23 0.62 -20.98
C GLN A 474 -12.30 2.15 -21.02
N LYS A 475 -13.06 2.77 -20.12
CA LYS A 475 -13.19 4.23 -20.02
C LYS A 475 -11.96 4.91 -19.40
N THR A 476 -11.24 4.21 -18.53
CA THR A 476 -10.07 4.76 -17.83
C THR A 476 -8.73 4.44 -18.48
N GLN A 477 -8.71 3.58 -19.51
CA GLN A 477 -7.51 3.32 -20.29
C GLN A 477 -7.02 4.60 -20.96
N ARG A 478 -5.72 4.88 -20.87
CA ARG A 478 -5.07 6.03 -21.53
C ARG A 478 -4.92 5.78 -23.03
N ASP A 479 -4.60 6.85 -23.75
CA ASP A 479 -4.40 6.81 -25.20
C ASP A 479 -3.22 5.91 -25.61
N ASP A 480 -2.19 5.82 -24.77
CA ASP A 480 -1.03 4.94 -24.95
C ASP A 480 -1.32 3.45 -24.68
N GLY A 481 -2.51 3.13 -24.16
CA GLY A 481 -2.93 1.77 -23.80
C GLY A 481 -2.74 1.42 -22.32
N SER A 482 -2.10 2.27 -21.52
CA SER A 482 -1.85 2.00 -20.11
C SER A 482 -3.05 2.25 -19.19
N TRP A 483 -2.98 1.66 -17.99
CA TRP A 483 -3.84 1.98 -16.86
C TRP A 483 -3.00 2.40 -15.66
N LEU A 484 -3.51 3.37 -14.92
CA LEU A 484 -2.88 3.83 -13.67
C LEU A 484 -3.48 3.11 -12.45
N PRO A 485 -2.63 2.65 -11.51
CA PRO A 485 -3.04 2.13 -10.22
C PRO A 485 -3.32 3.28 -9.25
N LEU A 486 -3.94 2.95 -8.11
CA LEU A 486 -4.28 3.94 -7.08
C LEU A 486 -3.23 4.03 -5.96
N TRP A 487 -2.74 2.88 -5.48
CA TRP A 487 -1.85 2.79 -4.30
C TRP A 487 -0.42 2.42 -4.64
N PHE A 488 -0.08 2.39 -5.93
CA PHE A 488 1.25 2.10 -6.41
C PHE A 488 1.75 3.24 -7.30
N GLY A 489 3.01 3.62 -7.13
CA GLY A 489 3.65 4.74 -7.81
C GLY A 489 5.04 4.39 -8.29
N ASN A 490 5.63 5.32 -9.03
CA ASN A 490 7.07 5.32 -9.31
C ASN A 490 7.64 6.74 -9.07
N HIS A 491 8.55 6.88 -8.11
CA HIS A 491 9.08 8.18 -7.68
C HIS A 491 10.11 8.81 -8.64
N ASP A 492 10.56 8.05 -9.65
CA ASP A 492 11.42 8.56 -10.73
C ASP A 492 10.61 9.14 -11.89
N LEU A 493 9.30 8.86 -11.94
CA LEU A 493 8.43 9.40 -12.98
C LEU A 493 7.84 10.76 -12.57
N PRO A 494 7.68 11.72 -13.51
CA PRO A 494 7.34 13.12 -13.19
C PRO A 494 6.05 13.34 -12.37
N ASP A 495 5.08 12.43 -12.48
CA ASP A 495 3.77 12.53 -11.84
C ASP A 495 3.58 11.53 -10.69
N ASP A 496 4.66 10.87 -10.24
CA ASP A 496 4.64 9.78 -9.25
C ASP A 496 3.79 8.57 -9.72
N GLU A 497 3.42 8.49 -11.00
CA GLU A 497 2.51 7.50 -11.57
C GLU A 497 3.20 6.17 -11.87
N ASN A 498 2.48 5.04 -11.79
CA ASN A 498 3.03 3.73 -12.15
C ASN A 498 2.21 3.02 -13.24
N PRO A 499 2.37 3.38 -14.52
CA PRO A 499 1.61 2.77 -15.59
C PRO A 499 1.97 1.28 -15.80
N TYR A 500 3.13 0.82 -15.35
CA TYR A 500 3.56 -0.58 -15.49
C TYR A 500 2.76 -1.49 -14.56
N TYR A 501 2.73 -1.15 -13.26
CA TYR A 501 1.99 -1.90 -12.25
C TYR A 501 0.49 -1.91 -12.56
N GLY A 502 -0.10 -0.74 -12.81
CA GLY A 502 -1.54 -0.65 -13.07
C GLY A 502 -1.96 -1.45 -14.31
N THR A 503 -1.19 -1.34 -15.40
CA THR A 503 -1.45 -2.08 -16.63
C THR A 503 -1.30 -3.59 -16.43
N ALA A 504 -0.24 -4.04 -15.75
CA ALA A 504 -0.04 -5.46 -15.46
C ALA A 504 -1.21 -6.06 -14.65
N ARG A 505 -1.64 -5.38 -13.58
CA ARG A 505 -2.77 -5.85 -12.74
C ARG A 505 -4.09 -5.91 -13.51
N VAL A 506 -4.36 -4.92 -14.36
CA VAL A 506 -5.55 -4.91 -15.22
C VAL A 506 -5.53 -6.06 -16.21
N LEU A 507 -4.40 -6.32 -16.84
CA LEU A 507 -4.29 -7.35 -17.88
C LEU A 507 -4.39 -8.78 -17.33
N LEU A 508 -4.01 -9.01 -16.06
CA LEU A 508 -4.33 -10.27 -15.37
C LEU A 508 -5.85 -10.53 -15.35
N ALA A 509 -6.66 -9.50 -15.10
CA ALA A 509 -8.12 -9.64 -15.12
C ALA A 509 -8.66 -9.89 -16.53
N TYR A 510 -8.16 -9.17 -17.54
CA TYR A 510 -8.57 -9.44 -18.93
C TYR A 510 -8.27 -10.88 -19.35
N ARG A 511 -7.10 -11.40 -18.98
CA ARG A 511 -6.71 -12.79 -19.26
C ARG A 511 -7.62 -13.79 -18.54
N GLU A 512 -7.70 -13.70 -17.22
CA GLU A 512 -8.40 -14.69 -16.39
C GLU A 512 -9.91 -14.74 -16.68
N LEU A 513 -10.50 -13.62 -17.12
CA LEU A 513 -11.92 -13.55 -17.46
C LEU A 513 -12.20 -13.78 -18.97
N GLY A 514 -11.22 -14.23 -19.76
CA GLY A 514 -11.40 -14.58 -21.17
C GLY A 514 -11.71 -13.39 -22.08
N ARG A 515 -10.98 -12.29 -21.91
CA ARG A 515 -11.11 -11.01 -22.65
C ARG A 515 -9.77 -10.57 -23.28
N ASP A 516 -8.84 -11.49 -23.44
CA ASP A 516 -7.52 -11.35 -24.07
C ASP A 516 -7.59 -10.86 -25.53
N GLU A 517 -8.67 -11.19 -26.24
CA GLU A 517 -8.91 -10.78 -27.63
C GLU A 517 -9.54 -9.38 -27.79
N THR A 518 -9.74 -8.65 -26.69
CA THR A 518 -10.29 -7.29 -26.77
C THR A 518 -9.24 -6.28 -27.24
N SER A 519 -9.68 -5.23 -27.92
CA SER A 519 -8.79 -4.14 -28.35
C SER A 519 -8.15 -3.42 -27.16
N ALA A 520 -8.85 -3.31 -26.03
CA ALA A 520 -8.31 -2.75 -24.80
C ALA A 520 -7.12 -3.58 -24.28
N CYS A 521 -7.30 -4.90 -24.19
CA CYS A 521 -6.25 -5.82 -23.75
C CYS A 521 -5.02 -5.76 -24.65
N ARG A 522 -5.21 -5.82 -25.97
CA ARG A 522 -4.10 -5.67 -26.95
C ARG A 522 -3.31 -4.39 -26.79
N ARG A 523 -3.97 -3.23 -26.63
CA ARG A 523 -3.25 -1.96 -26.42
C ARG A 523 -2.45 -1.97 -25.11
N GLY A 524 -2.96 -2.62 -24.07
CA GLY A 524 -2.22 -2.77 -22.81
C GLY A 524 -0.98 -3.66 -22.96
N TRP A 525 -1.08 -4.76 -23.71
CA TRP A 525 0.08 -5.58 -24.03
C TRP A 525 1.11 -4.83 -24.87
N ASP A 526 0.65 -4.14 -25.93
CA ASP A 526 1.51 -3.32 -26.78
C ASP A 526 2.24 -2.25 -25.97
N PHE A 527 1.57 -1.64 -24.99
CA PHE A 527 2.19 -0.69 -24.07
C PHE A 527 3.35 -1.34 -23.32
N LEU A 528 3.10 -2.44 -22.59
CA LEU A 528 4.15 -3.10 -21.79
C LEU A 528 5.33 -3.56 -22.65
N VAL A 529 5.08 -4.12 -23.84
CA VAL A 529 6.15 -4.54 -24.76
C VAL A 529 6.97 -3.35 -25.25
N LYS A 530 6.34 -2.21 -25.58
CA LYS A 530 7.04 -1.01 -26.08
C LYS A 530 7.83 -0.27 -25.00
N THR A 531 7.50 -0.48 -23.73
CA THR A 531 8.11 0.25 -22.61
C THR A 531 9.04 -0.61 -21.77
N GLN A 532 9.54 -1.73 -22.30
CA GLN A 532 10.61 -2.49 -21.65
C GLN A 532 11.90 -1.68 -21.68
N ASN A 533 12.61 -1.62 -20.55
CA ASN A 533 13.89 -0.93 -20.42
C ASN A 533 15.02 -1.71 -21.10
N ALA A 534 16.13 -1.04 -21.39
CA ALA A 534 17.30 -1.66 -22.04
C ALA A 534 17.96 -2.77 -21.21
N ASP A 535 17.76 -2.75 -19.88
CA ASP A 535 18.23 -3.79 -18.96
C ASP A 535 17.33 -5.04 -18.92
N GLY A 536 16.25 -5.07 -19.73
CA GLY A 536 15.30 -6.17 -19.83
C GLY A 536 14.11 -6.08 -18.85
N GLY A 537 14.13 -5.15 -17.90
CA GLY A 537 13.06 -4.99 -16.91
C GLY A 537 12.04 -3.89 -17.24
N TRP A 538 11.25 -3.52 -16.24
CA TRP A 538 10.31 -2.39 -16.26
C TRP A 538 10.43 -1.56 -14.97
N GLY A 539 9.89 -0.34 -15.04
CA GLY A 539 9.79 0.52 -13.87
C GLY A 539 11.13 1.10 -13.44
N GLY A 540 11.20 1.47 -12.18
CA GLY A 540 12.32 2.19 -11.57
C GLY A 540 12.67 3.47 -12.32
N GLY A 541 13.96 3.80 -12.30
CA GLY A 541 14.54 4.97 -12.92
C GLY A 541 16.02 5.09 -12.55
N ALA A 542 16.61 6.26 -12.80
CA ALA A 542 18.03 6.49 -12.55
C ALA A 542 18.41 6.30 -11.08
N SER A 543 17.48 6.58 -10.15
CA SER A 543 17.76 6.46 -8.72
C SER A 543 18.00 5.02 -8.25
N VAL A 544 17.47 4.00 -8.95
CA VAL A 544 17.75 2.58 -8.67
C VAL A 544 19.24 2.29 -8.84
N GLY A 545 19.79 2.62 -10.01
CA GLY A 545 21.21 2.38 -10.32
C GLY A 545 22.14 3.18 -9.41
N ASP A 546 21.79 4.43 -9.10
CA ASP A 546 22.57 5.25 -8.17
C ASP A 546 22.56 4.67 -6.74
N TRP A 547 21.40 4.18 -6.27
CA TRP A 547 21.29 3.54 -4.96
C TRP A 547 22.11 2.25 -4.86
N LEU A 548 22.07 1.41 -5.89
CA LEU A 548 22.88 0.18 -5.97
C LEU A 548 24.38 0.52 -5.90
N ARG A 549 24.82 1.51 -6.70
CA ARG A 549 26.23 1.95 -6.74
C ARG A 549 26.72 2.47 -5.40
N GLN A 550 25.91 3.30 -4.72
CA GLN A 550 26.26 3.85 -3.40
C GLN A 550 26.45 2.76 -2.33
N ARG A 551 25.82 1.60 -2.51
CA ARG A 551 25.92 0.44 -1.61
C ARG A 551 26.95 -0.60 -2.05
N GLY A 552 27.65 -0.36 -3.16
CA GLY A 552 28.61 -1.31 -3.73
C GLY A 552 27.95 -2.58 -4.29
N LEU A 553 26.65 -2.52 -4.60
CA LEU A 553 25.93 -3.59 -5.28
C LEU A 553 26.11 -3.48 -6.80
N PRO A 554 25.97 -4.59 -7.55
CA PRO A 554 26.01 -4.54 -9.02
C PRO A 554 24.98 -3.55 -9.56
N ASP A 555 25.44 -2.52 -10.28
CA ASP A 555 24.60 -1.49 -10.93
C ASP A 555 24.46 -1.72 -12.45
N ARG A 556 24.92 -2.88 -12.93
CA ARG A 556 24.82 -3.32 -14.32
C ARG A 556 24.30 -4.74 -14.39
N ASN A 557 23.45 -5.00 -15.39
CA ASN A 557 22.98 -6.33 -15.71
C ASN A 557 24.18 -7.20 -16.14
N ALA A 558 24.31 -8.41 -15.58
CA ALA A 558 25.49 -9.25 -15.81
C ALA A 558 25.59 -9.77 -17.25
N GLU A 559 24.46 -9.95 -17.94
CA GLU A 559 24.40 -10.47 -19.31
C GLU A 559 24.52 -9.34 -20.35
N THR A 560 23.76 -8.25 -20.18
CA THR A 560 23.70 -7.18 -21.19
C THR A 560 24.75 -6.08 -20.97
N GLY A 561 25.27 -5.94 -19.74
CA GLY A 561 26.17 -4.85 -19.35
C GLY A 561 25.48 -3.48 -19.24
N GLU A 562 24.18 -3.40 -19.51
CA GLU A 562 23.38 -2.18 -19.39
C GLU A 562 23.25 -1.75 -17.93
N LEU A 563 23.13 -0.44 -17.71
CA LEU A 563 22.89 0.10 -16.38
C LEU A 563 21.51 -0.33 -15.89
N ILE A 564 21.46 -0.82 -14.64
CA ILE A 564 20.20 -1.19 -14.01
C ILE A 564 19.41 0.08 -13.69
N SER A 565 18.21 0.15 -14.25
CA SER A 565 17.22 1.20 -14.03
C SER A 565 15.87 0.62 -13.60
N SER A 566 15.59 -0.63 -13.96
CA SER A 566 14.35 -1.33 -13.61
C SER A 566 14.31 -1.75 -12.14
N SER A 567 13.12 -1.73 -11.53
CA SER A 567 12.89 -2.30 -10.20
C SER A 567 12.52 -3.79 -10.31
N VAL A 568 12.78 -4.56 -9.25
CA VAL A 568 12.42 -5.98 -9.19
C VAL A 568 10.89 -6.13 -9.13
N GLU A 569 10.23 -5.27 -8.37
CA GLU A 569 8.79 -5.29 -8.12
C GLU A 569 7.99 -5.04 -9.40
N GLU A 570 8.30 -3.96 -10.11
CA GLU A 570 7.58 -3.61 -11.35
C GLU A 570 7.87 -4.61 -12.46
N THR A 571 9.12 -5.07 -12.58
CA THR A 571 9.48 -6.11 -13.54
C THR A 571 8.73 -7.41 -13.25
N ALA A 572 8.68 -7.86 -11.99
CA ALA A 572 8.03 -9.10 -11.62
C ALA A 572 6.53 -9.09 -11.92
N VAL A 573 5.80 -8.01 -11.55
CA VAL A 573 4.36 -7.94 -11.85
C VAL A 573 4.07 -7.89 -13.36
N VAL A 574 4.95 -7.24 -14.15
CA VAL A 574 4.82 -7.19 -15.61
C VAL A 574 5.10 -8.56 -16.23
N VAL A 575 6.16 -9.24 -15.81
CA VAL A 575 6.49 -10.61 -16.27
C VAL A 575 5.35 -11.57 -15.92
N GLU A 576 4.78 -11.48 -14.72
CA GLU A 576 3.63 -12.30 -14.32
C GLU A 576 2.43 -12.11 -15.26
N ALA A 577 2.13 -10.86 -15.64
CA ALA A 577 1.04 -10.54 -16.54
C ALA A 577 1.31 -11.07 -17.96
N LEU A 578 2.49 -10.74 -18.53
CA LEU A 578 2.87 -11.11 -19.89
C LEU A 578 3.01 -12.64 -20.05
N SER A 579 3.49 -13.34 -19.02
CA SER A 579 3.68 -14.81 -19.02
C SER A 579 2.38 -15.62 -19.05
N GLY A 580 1.22 -14.99 -19.25
CA GLY A 580 -0.01 -15.71 -19.62
C GLY A 580 -0.64 -15.21 -20.91
N SER A 581 0.07 -14.41 -21.71
CA SER A 581 -0.42 -13.93 -22.99
C SER A 581 -0.18 -14.99 -24.09
N GLY A 582 -1.20 -15.28 -24.89
CA GLY A 582 -1.09 -16.18 -26.05
C GLY A 582 -0.49 -15.51 -27.30
N TYR A 583 0.03 -14.29 -27.17
CA TYR A 583 0.48 -13.45 -28.28
C TYR A 583 1.96 -13.73 -28.62
N PRO A 584 2.26 -14.25 -29.83
CA PRO A 584 3.63 -14.68 -30.19
C PRO A 584 4.73 -13.62 -30.07
N PRO A 585 4.52 -12.33 -30.41
CA PRO A 585 5.55 -11.30 -30.29
C PRO A 585 6.02 -11.04 -28.85
N HIS A 586 5.24 -11.43 -27.84
CA HIS A 586 5.56 -11.17 -26.44
C HIS A 586 6.61 -12.13 -25.89
N ARG A 587 6.87 -13.27 -26.56
CA ARG A 587 7.77 -14.30 -26.04
C ARG A 587 9.18 -13.77 -25.79
N ALA A 588 9.73 -12.96 -26.71
CA ALA A 588 11.06 -12.37 -26.54
C ALA A 588 11.09 -11.41 -25.35
N THR A 589 10.11 -10.50 -25.28
CA THR A 589 9.93 -9.56 -24.16
C THR A 589 9.83 -10.28 -22.81
N ILE A 590 9.07 -11.39 -22.74
CA ILE A 590 8.96 -12.22 -21.53
C ILE A 590 10.32 -12.80 -21.15
N ILE A 591 11.09 -13.33 -22.11
CA ILE A 591 12.40 -13.94 -21.83
C ILE A 591 13.38 -12.93 -21.25
N GLU A 592 13.45 -11.72 -21.82
CA GLU A 592 14.31 -10.66 -21.29
C GLU A 592 13.91 -10.23 -19.88
N GLY A 593 12.60 -10.13 -19.61
CA GLY A 593 12.10 -9.87 -18.26
C GLY A 593 12.44 -10.99 -17.27
N VAL A 594 12.33 -12.25 -17.70
CA VAL A 594 12.70 -13.41 -16.88
C VAL A 594 14.21 -13.44 -16.62
N ARG A 595 15.04 -13.11 -17.60
CA ARG A 595 16.50 -12.97 -17.43
C ARG A 595 16.85 -11.91 -16.41
N PHE A 596 16.22 -10.74 -16.50
CA PHE A 596 16.39 -9.68 -15.50
C PHE A 596 16.05 -10.18 -14.08
N LEU A 597 14.97 -10.95 -13.91
CA LEU A 597 14.59 -11.50 -12.60
C LEU A 597 15.54 -12.59 -12.11
N CYS A 598 16.04 -13.46 -12.99
CA CYS A 598 17.06 -14.45 -12.64
C CYS A 598 18.35 -13.77 -12.18
N ASP A 599 18.85 -12.78 -12.92
CA ASP A 599 19.99 -11.95 -12.52
C ASP A 599 19.73 -11.24 -11.19
N ALA A 600 18.51 -10.75 -10.95
CA ALA A 600 18.14 -10.15 -9.66
C ALA A 600 18.17 -11.14 -8.50
N VAL A 601 17.84 -12.41 -8.72
CA VAL A 601 17.96 -13.48 -7.72
C VAL A 601 19.43 -13.78 -7.45
N ASP A 602 20.23 -13.98 -8.49
CA ASP A 602 21.67 -14.30 -8.37
C ASP A 602 22.47 -13.17 -7.69
N ALA A 603 22.17 -11.93 -8.04
CA ALA A 603 22.82 -10.75 -7.48
C ALA A 603 22.27 -10.35 -6.10
N GLY A 604 21.31 -11.09 -5.53
CA GLY A 604 20.69 -10.79 -4.23
C GLY A 604 19.82 -9.53 -4.22
N ARG A 605 19.48 -8.97 -5.39
CA ARG A 605 18.64 -7.76 -5.50
C ARG A 605 17.23 -7.97 -4.96
N CYS A 606 16.73 -9.20 -4.91
CA CYS A 606 15.45 -9.53 -4.29
C CYS A 606 15.41 -9.32 -2.76
N GLU A 607 16.55 -9.11 -2.11
CA GLU A 607 16.63 -8.77 -0.67
C GLU A 607 16.59 -7.25 -0.41
N HIS A 608 16.48 -6.46 -1.48
CA HIS A 608 16.56 -5.01 -1.45
C HIS A 608 15.32 -4.39 -2.10
N PRO A 609 14.23 -4.21 -1.33
CA PRO A 609 12.98 -3.68 -1.86
C PRO A 609 13.12 -2.21 -2.28
N TRP A 610 12.31 -1.82 -3.27
CA TRP A 610 12.25 -0.49 -3.86
C TRP A 610 10.94 0.23 -3.53
N PRO A 611 10.95 1.57 -3.32
CA PRO A 611 9.72 2.33 -3.10
C PRO A 611 8.74 2.18 -4.26
N ILE A 612 7.57 1.61 -3.97
CA ILE A 612 6.50 1.39 -4.96
C ILE A 612 5.12 1.69 -4.39
N GLY A 613 4.93 1.60 -3.07
CA GLY A 613 3.63 1.75 -2.44
C GLY A 613 3.35 3.18 -1.98
N PHE A 614 2.07 3.54 -1.96
CA PHE A 614 1.55 4.75 -1.34
C PHE A 614 0.73 4.44 -0.09
N TYR A 615 1.04 5.12 1.00
CA TYR A 615 0.20 5.18 2.19
C TYR A 615 -0.48 6.54 2.30
N PHE A 616 -1.80 6.58 2.18
CA PHE A 616 -2.51 7.79 1.74
C PHE A 616 -1.92 8.33 0.41
N ALA A 617 -2.60 9.26 -0.26
CA ALA A 617 -2.37 9.45 -1.70
C ALA A 617 -0.96 9.85 -2.19
N LYS A 618 0.05 10.13 -1.33
CA LYS A 618 1.42 10.56 -1.71
C LYS A 618 2.52 10.30 -0.64
N LEU A 619 2.41 9.29 0.22
CA LEU A 619 3.51 8.93 1.13
C LEU A 619 4.11 7.59 0.72
N TRP A 620 5.38 7.58 0.37
CA TRP A 620 6.03 6.37 -0.15
C TRP A 620 6.35 5.35 0.92
N TYR A 621 6.23 4.07 0.57
CA TYR A 621 6.84 2.96 1.30
C TYR A 621 7.40 1.90 0.35
N HIS A 622 8.32 1.11 0.87
CA HIS A 622 8.68 -0.20 0.33
C HIS A 622 8.35 -1.27 1.39
N GLU A 623 8.08 -2.49 0.93
CA GLU A 623 7.75 -3.63 1.78
C GLU A 623 8.77 -4.75 1.51
N GLN A 624 9.31 -5.31 2.60
CA GLN A 624 10.43 -6.24 2.56
C GLN A 624 10.21 -7.48 1.68
N LEU A 625 8.99 -7.99 1.61
CA LEU A 625 8.65 -9.24 0.94
C LEU A 625 8.10 -9.05 -0.48
N TYR A 626 7.77 -7.83 -0.91
CA TYR A 626 7.31 -7.56 -2.27
C TYR A 626 8.21 -8.15 -3.38
N PRO A 627 9.54 -7.96 -3.39
CA PRO A 627 10.40 -8.57 -4.40
C PRO A 627 10.29 -10.09 -4.43
N LEU A 628 10.28 -10.74 -3.27
CA LEU A 628 10.23 -12.21 -3.15
C LEU A 628 8.88 -12.77 -3.61
N VAL A 629 7.80 -12.15 -3.16
CA VAL A 629 6.42 -12.55 -3.49
C VAL A 629 6.16 -12.38 -4.98
N PHE A 630 6.46 -11.21 -5.55
CA PHE A 630 6.22 -10.94 -6.96
C PHE A 630 7.12 -11.77 -7.86
N THR A 631 8.41 -11.93 -7.53
CA THR A 631 9.34 -12.75 -8.33
C THR A 631 8.94 -14.23 -8.30
N THR A 632 8.51 -14.75 -7.15
CA THR A 632 7.97 -16.13 -7.04
C THR A 632 6.75 -16.32 -7.96
N ALA A 633 5.82 -15.36 -7.97
CA ALA A 633 4.65 -15.42 -8.84
C ALA A 633 5.03 -15.33 -10.32
N ALA A 634 5.96 -14.43 -10.67
CA ALA A 634 6.41 -14.19 -12.03
C ALA A 634 7.14 -15.40 -12.62
N LEU A 635 8.17 -15.90 -11.93
CA LEU A 635 8.94 -17.06 -12.36
C LEU A 635 8.10 -18.33 -12.36
N GLY A 636 7.20 -18.49 -11.37
CA GLY A 636 6.23 -19.58 -11.33
C GLY A 636 5.33 -19.60 -12.57
N GLN A 637 4.79 -18.44 -12.96
CA GLN A 637 3.98 -18.31 -14.16
C GLN A 637 4.80 -18.53 -15.44
N ALA A 638 5.98 -17.92 -15.54
CA ALA A 638 6.87 -18.02 -16.70
C ALA A 638 7.34 -19.46 -16.95
N GLN A 639 7.62 -20.24 -15.90
CA GLN A 639 8.04 -21.63 -16.01
C GLN A 639 7.00 -22.49 -16.77
N HIS A 640 5.70 -22.22 -16.59
CA HIS A 640 4.65 -22.98 -17.27
C HIS A 640 4.58 -22.69 -18.77
N VAL A 641 4.93 -21.47 -19.19
CA VAL A 641 4.81 -21.01 -20.58
C VAL A 641 6.11 -21.20 -21.37
N LEU A 642 7.27 -21.08 -20.72
CA LEU A 642 8.56 -21.17 -21.38
C LEU A 642 9.17 -22.58 -21.39
N LYS A 643 8.56 -23.55 -20.69
CA LYS A 643 8.93 -24.97 -20.82
C LYS A 643 8.84 -25.39 -22.29
N PRO A 644 9.89 -26.03 -22.86
CA PRO A 644 9.78 -26.64 -24.17
C PRO A 644 8.59 -27.60 -24.15
N ALA A 645 7.70 -27.52 -25.15
CA ALA A 645 6.69 -28.55 -25.33
C ALA A 645 7.43 -29.89 -25.37
N GLU A 646 7.15 -30.77 -24.40
CA GLU A 646 7.70 -32.11 -24.42
C GLU A 646 7.39 -32.68 -25.80
N SER A 647 8.44 -32.99 -26.56
CA SER A 647 8.28 -33.58 -27.88
C SER A 647 7.48 -34.86 -27.69
N SER A 648 6.21 -34.83 -28.07
CA SER A 648 5.36 -36.00 -28.15
C SER A 648 6.06 -37.01 -29.06
N ARG A 649 6.75 -37.96 -28.44
CA ARG A 649 7.31 -39.16 -29.07
C ARG A 649 6.33 -40.30 -28.94
#